data_AF-A0A0D9XKZ9-F1
#
_entry.id   AF-A0A0D9XKZ9-F1
#
_cell.length_a   1.000
_cell.length_b   1.000
_cell.length_c   1.000
_cell.angle_alpha   90.00
_cell.angle_beta   90.00
_cell.angle_gamma   90.00
#
_symmetry.space_group_name_H-M   'P 1'
#
loop_
_entity.id
_entity.type
_entity.pdbx_description
1 polymer ?
#
loop_
_entity_poly.entity_id
_entity_poly.type
_entity_poly.pdbx_seq_one_letter_code
_entity_poly.pdbx_strand_id
1 'polypeptide(L)'
;MVRASSSPALLLLLIMVVTLLSEAAALGNFTAESRGARWRSRRARRRAFENGLGRTPQMGWNSWNHFYCGINEQIIRETADALVNTGLAKLGYQYVNIDDCWAEYNRDSQGNFVPNRQTFPSGIKALADYVHGKGLKLGIYSDAGSQTCSNKMPGSLDHEEQDVKTFASWGVDYLKYDNCNDAGRTVMERYTRMSNAMKTYGKNIFFSLCEWGKENPATWAGKMGNSWRTTGDIADNWGSMTSRADENDQWAAYAGPGGWNDPDMLEVGNGGMTEAEYRSHFSIWALAKAPLLIGCDVRSMSQQTKDILSNSEVWAGPLSNNRKAVVLWNRQSYQATITAHWSSIGLAGSVAVTARDLWAHSSFAAQGQISASVAPHDCKMLQLGCKNMDLSPFKLDIDELLSNYTEANCTAFADFKRLWMSKKFSYIYEGRPKTNSGAFMQSLFLHCIANMQYFHATEELKKLKEFVVEAKQNGMDVVPALVKKMMDKGMILFGFINLLGDSGAKQVNELNASQNKRVKFACDKLFMNTQIESYMHMDLSSELELDKIKKSSTDYAKAKELALAEASQVVDVEDAKHIVQDDKLLGDKVEEIVKDWDAQKEAFYEKTGLIALQVDTSIFKLVGEDLNSAEEPLLARVSDEEEDALSVAAAAALEGREWWEWASLVSPFFFWGTAMVAMKGVIPKTGPFFVAALRLLPAGALLIAFAAARGRRQPSGLAAWVAVAAFGLVDAACFQGFLAEGLQKTSAGLGSVIIDSQPLTVAVLAALLFGESIGVIGVGGLVLGVVGLLLLEVPALSVEGNDTAIWGSGEWWMFLSAQSMAVGTIMVRWVSKYSDPIMATGWHMIIGGLPLLVLSVLNHDPALNGHLQELTLNDVLALLYTSIFGSAISYGVYFYNATKGSLTTLSSLTFLTPMFASIFGFLYLGETFSPVQLGGALLTLVAIYMVNYKSIVGEK
;
A
#
# COMPACT_ATOMS: atom_id res chain seq x y z
N MET A 1 47.27 -11.70 35.55
CA MET A 1 46.97 -10.37 34.95
C MET A 1 47.22 -10.46 33.46
N VAL A 2 46.19 -10.79 32.68
CA VAL A 2 46.23 -10.79 31.21
C VAL A 2 45.46 -9.55 30.77
N ARG A 3 46.17 -8.54 30.25
CA ARG A 3 45.55 -7.37 29.61
C ARG A 3 45.00 -7.85 28.27
N ALA A 4 43.68 -7.99 28.16
CA ALA A 4 43.02 -8.15 26.87
C ALA A 4 43.15 -6.83 26.09
N SER A 5 43.99 -6.82 25.05
CA SER A 5 44.02 -5.74 24.06
C SER A 5 42.76 -5.86 23.19
N SER A 6 41.74 -5.06 23.51
CA SER A 6 40.55 -4.91 22.68
C SER A 6 40.93 -4.32 21.32
N SER A 7 40.73 -5.08 20.24
CA SER A 7 40.92 -4.59 18.87
C SER A 7 40.01 -3.38 18.61
N PRO A 8 40.52 -2.24 18.10
CA PRO A 8 39.73 -1.03 17.83
C PRO A 8 38.53 -1.28 16.90
N ALA A 9 38.65 -2.28 16.01
CA ALA A 9 37.60 -2.67 15.07
C ALA A 9 36.37 -3.26 15.78
N LEU A 10 36.57 -4.03 16.85
CA LEU A 10 35.47 -4.64 17.62
C LEU A 10 34.70 -3.58 18.41
N LEU A 11 35.41 -2.58 18.94
CA LEU A 11 34.84 -1.45 19.65
C LEU A 11 34.03 -0.55 18.70
N LEU A 12 34.54 -0.32 17.48
CA LEU A 12 33.83 0.44 16.43
C LEU A 12 32.57 -0.28 15.94
N LEU A 13 32.62 -1.61 15.77
CA LEU A 13 31.45 -2.41 15.38
C LEU A 13 30.36 -2.36 16.47
N LEU A 14 30.76 -2.52 17.73
CA LEU A 14 29.84 -2.40 18.88
C LEU A 14 29.26 -0.99 19.01
N ILE A 15 30.07 0.06 18.85
CA ILE A 15 29.60 1.45 18.89
C ILE A 15 28.64 1.74 17.73
N MET A 16 28.93 1.26 16.51
CA MET A 16 28.06 1.45 15.34
C MET A 16 26.74 0.69 15.44
N VAL A 17 26.74 -0.54 15.94
CA VAL A 17 25.52 -1.33 16.17
C VAL A 17 24.67 -0.66 17.25
N VAL A 18 25.28 -0.15 18.32
CA VAL A 18 24.57 0.57 19.39
C VAL A 18 24.02 1.92 18.91
N THR A 19 24.76 2.68 18.09
CA THR A 19 24.25 3.93 17.52
C THR A 19 23.11 3.70 16.53
N LEU A 20 23.22 2.72 15.63
CA LEU A 20 22.15 2.33 14.69
C LEU A 20 20.88 1.85 15.42
N LEU A 21 21.02 1.09 16.51
CA LEU A 21 19.89 0.66 17.35
C LEU A 21 19.28 1.83 18.13
N SER A 22 20.09 2.79 18.59
CA SER A 22 19.62 3.97 19.33
C SER A 22 18.87 4.97 18.43
N GLU A 23 19.31 5.16 17.19
CA GLU A 23 18.65 6.00 16.19
C GLU A 23 17.35 5.34 15.68
N ALA A 24 17.33 4.01 15.52
CA ALA A 24 16.11 3.26 15.21
C ALA A 24 15.04 3.38 16.31
N ALA A 25 15.44 3.35 17.58
CA ALA A 25 14.55 3.55 18.73
C ALA A 25 14.02 4.99 18.83
N ALA A 26 14.83 5.99 18.48
CA ALA A 26 14.45 7.40 18.49
C ALA A 26 13.53 7.80 17.33
N LEU A 27 13.73 7.23 16.13
CA LEU A 27 12.90 7.49 14.93
C LEU A 27 11.59 6.67 14.89
N GLY A 28 11.55 5.53 15.59
CA GLY A 28 10.35 4.70 15.74
C GLY A 28 9.19 5.39 16.47
N ASN A 29 9.49 6.29 17.40
CA ASN A 29 8.47 6.97 18.19
C ASN A 29 7.84 8.20 17.49
N PHE A 30 8.54 8.83 16.53
CA PHE A 30 8.05 10.07 15.89
C PHE A 30 7.29 9.84 14.58
N THR A 31 7.44 8.66 13.95
CA THR A 31 6.84 8.36 12.64
C THR A 31 5.61 7.43 12.71
N ALA A 32 5.35 6.85 13.88
CA ALA A 32 4.26 5.89 14.10
C ALA A 32 2.85 6.50 13.95
N GLU A 33 2.63 7.75 14.37
CA GLU A 33 1.29 8.35 14.39
C GLU A 33 0.83 8.87 13.02
N SER A 34 1.71 9.48 12.23
CA SER A 34 1.31 10.07 10.93
C SER A 34 1.34 9.07 9.77
N ARG A 35 2.18 8.04 9.83
CA ARG A 35 2.25 6.99 8.79
C ARG A 35 1.27 5.85 9.03
N GLY A 36 0.85 5.60 10.28
CA GLY A 36 -0.15 4.59 10.63
C GLY A 36 -1.49 4.79 9.91
N ALA A 37 -1.95 6.03 9.73
CA ALA A 37 -3.19 6.32 9.01
C ALA A 37 -3.07 6.07 7.49
N ARG A 38 -1.93 6.43 6.89
CA ARG A 38 -1.67 6.30 5.45
C ARG A 38 -1.45 4.83 5.02
N TRP A 39 -0.76 4.03 5.84
CA TRP A 39 -0.55 2.59 5.60
C TRP A 39 -1.82 1.75 5.83
N ARG A 40 -2.67 2.10 6.80
CA ARG A 40 -3.98 1.46 7.01
C ARG A 40 -4.88 1.61 5.76
N SER A 41 -4.88 2.78 5.11
CA SER A 41 -5.69 2.99 3.89
C SER A 41 -5.22 2.15 2.69
N ARG A 42 -3.90 1.96 2.51
CA ARG A 42 -3.34 1.15 1.40
C ARG A 42 -3.47 -0.36 1.64
N ARG A 43 -3.45 -0.82 2.89
CA ARG A 43 -3.69 -2.25 3.25
C ARG A 43 -5.18 -2.60 3.15
N ALA A 44 -6.08 -1.67 3.52
CA ALA A 44 -7.52 -1.82 3.34
C ALA A 44 -7.90 -1.97 1.86
N ARG A 45 -7.35 -1.14 0.95
CA ARG A 45 -7.59 -1.23 -0.51
C ARG A 45 -7.17 -2.55 -1.17
N ARG A 46 -6.25 -3.34 -0.56
CA ARG A 46 -5.84 -4.66 -1.11
C ARG A 46 -6.68 -5.83 -0.59
N ARG A 47 -7.56 -5.58 0.38
CA ARG A 47 -8.37 -6.61 1.05
C ARG A 47 -9.87 -6.37 0.91
N ALA A 48 -10.30 -5.29 0.29
CA ALA A 48 -11.70 -4.87 0.20
C ALA A 48 -12.34 -5.21 -1.15
N PHE A 49 -13.67 -5.29 -1.15
CA PHE A 49 -14.42 -5.60 -2.35
C PHE A 49 -14.63 -4.31 -3.14
N GLU A 50 -13.88 -4.17 -4.23
CA GLU A 50 -13.84 -2.93 -5.01
C GLU A 50 -15.01 -2.83 -6.01
N ASN A 51 -16.24 -2.87 -5.50
CA ASN A 51 -17.46 -2.50 -6.27
C ASN A 51 -17.89 -1.04 -6.07
N GLY A 52 -17.11 -0.25 -5.32
CA GLY A 52 -17.43 1.15 -5.02
C GLY A 52 -18.42 1.35 -3.86
N LEU A 53 -19.02 0.29 -3.33
CA LEU A 53 -19.95 0.31 -2.21
C LEU A 53 -19.24 0.04 -0.87
N GLY A 54 -19.97 0.21 0.24
CA GLY A 54 -19.46 -0.12 1.59
C GLY A 54 -18.22 0.68 2.01
N ARG A 55 -18.04 1.90 1.51
CA ARG A 55 -16.91 2.76 1.94
C ARG A 55 -16.98 3.15 3.42
N THR A 56 -18.18 3.13 3.99
CA THR A 56 -18.50 3.07 5.42
C THR A 56 -19.38 1.84 5.67
N PRO A 57 -19.51 1.37 6.92
CA PRO A 57 -20.48 0.32 7.24
C PRO A 57 -21.87 0.70 6.77
N GLN A 58 -22.63 -0.28 6.30
CA GLN A 58 -24.00 -0.09 5.88
C GLN A 58 -24.89 0.27 7.08
N MET A 59 -25.89 1.11 6.82
CA MET A 59 -26.89 1.50 7.80
C MET A 59 -28.27 1.29 7.19
N GLY A 60 -29.18 0.67 7.96
CA GLY A 60 -30.49 0.30 7.46
C GLY A 60 -31.34 -0.39 8.50
N TRP A 61 -32.27 -1.20 8.02
CA TRP A 61 -33.21 -1.99 8.80
C TRP A 61 -33.35 -3.37 8.15
N ASN A 62 -33.56 -4.41 8.96
CA ASN A 62 -33.84 -5.76 8.50
C ASN A 62 -35.08 -6.33 9.22
N SER A 63 -35.91 -7.09 8.51
CA SER A 63 -37.17 -7.62 9.03
C SER A 63 -37.05 -8.74 10.07
N TRP A 64 -35.92 -9.46 10.12
CA TRP A 64 -35.83 -10.76 10.78
C TRP A 64 -36.05 -10.75 12.29
N ASN A 65 -35.31 -9.91 13.04
CA ASN A 65 -35.29 -9.97 14.51
C ASN A 65 -36.67 -9.76 15.16
N HIS A 66 -37.56 -9.00 14.50
CA HIS A 66 -38.90 -8.73 15.02
C HIS A 66 -39.99 -9.55 14.32
N PHE A 67 -39.95 -9.64 12.99
CA PHE A 67 -41.04 -10.23 12.21
C PHE A 67 -40.81 -11.70 11.85
N TYR A 68 -39.56 -12.18 11.87
CA TYR A 68 -39.17 -13.51 11.37
C TYR A 68 -39.79 -13.76 9.99
N CYS A 69 -40.51 -14.87 9.80
CA CYS A 69 -41.25 -15.17 8.56
C CYS A 69 -42.63 -14.49 8.44
N GLY A 70 -43.06 -13.72 9.43
CA GLY A 70 -44.33 -12.98 9.43
C GLY A 70 -44.27 -11.67 8.63
N ILE A 71 -43.63 -11.68 7.46
CA ILE A 71 -43.35 -10.48 6.65
C ILE A 71 -44.26 -10.38 5.42
N ASN A 72 -44.58 -9.15 4.99
CA ASN A 72 -45.33 -8.87 3.77
C ASN A 72 -45.00 -7.48 3.21
N GLU A 73 -45.41 -7.19 1.97
CA GLU A 73 -45.10 -5.94 1.31
C GLU A 73 -45.65 -4.71 2.03
N GLN A 74 -46.78 -4.83 2.74
CA GLN A 74 -47.37 -3.72 3.49
C GLN A 74 -46.48 -3.32 4.67
N ILE A 75 -45.98 -4.30 5.42
CA ILE A 75 -45.03 -4.06 6.52
C ILE A 75 -43.77 -3.37 5.98
N ILE A 76 -43.23 -3.83 4.85
CA ILE A 76 -42.03 -3.21 4.25
C ILE A 76 -42.29 -1.76 3.82
N ARG A 77 -43.44 -1.48 3.19
CA ARG A 77 -43.82 -0.11 2.80
C ARG A 77 -43.97 0.81 4.00
N GLU A 78 -44.68 0.36 5.04
CA GLU A 78 -44.89 1.13 6.28
C GLU A 78 -43.59 1.36 7.04
N THR A 79 -42.70 0.38 7.07
CA THR A 79 -41.36 0.50 7.64
C THR A 79 -40.52 1.52 6.88
N ALA A 80 -40.54 1.50 5.54
CA ALA A 80 -39.87 2.50 4.72
C ALA A 80 -40.41 3.91 5.00
N ASP A 81 -41.73 4.06 5.12
CA ASP A 81 -42.37 5.32 5.51
C ASP A 81 -41.95 5.76 6.92
N ALA A 82 -41.91 4.83 7.89
CA ALA A 82 -41.50 5.12 9.25
C ALA A 82 -40.03 5.56 9.33
N LEU A 83 -39.11 4.94 8.59
CA LEU A 83 -37.70 5.37 8.53
C LEU A 83 -37.56 6.82 8.06
N VAL A 84 -38.37 7.24 7.08
CA VAL A 84 -38.41 8.64 6.62
C VAL A 84 -39.05 9.54 7.66
N ASN A 85 -40.25 9.20 8.14
CA ASN A 85 -41.05 10.03 9.04
C ASN A 85 -40.39 10.25 10.41
N THR A 86 -39.67 9.24 10.90
CA THR A 86 -38.94 9.33 12.18
C THR A 86 -37.65 10.14 12.07
N GLY A 87 -37.17 10.39 10.86
CA GLY A 87 -35.91 11.07 10.56
C GLY A 87 -34.68 10.15 10.49
N LEU A 88 -34.84 8.85 10.74
CA LEU A 88 -33.74 7.87 10.71
C LEU A 88 -33.10 7.76 9.32
N ALA A 89 -33.89 7.84 8.24
CA ALA A 89 -33.37 7.86 6.87
C ALA A 89 -32.34 8.99 6.66
N LYS A 90 -32.60 10.18 7.21
CA LYS A 90 -31.70 11.35 7.12
C LYS A 90 -30.40 11.15 7.89
N LEU A 91 -30.41 10.30 8.92
CA LEU A 91 -29.23 9.94 9.70
C LEU A 91 -28.36 8.87 9.03
N GLY A 92 -28.84 8.27 7.93
CA GLY A 92 -28.09 7.32 7.12
C GLY A 92 -28.70 5.92 7.01
N TYR A 93 -29.75 5.61 7.78
CA TYR A 93 -30.46 4.31 7.71
C TYR A 93 -31.24 4.20 6.40
N GLN A 94 -30.54 3.80 5.34
CA GLN A 94 -31.02 3.89 3.95
C GLN A 94 -31.46 2.55 3.37
N TYR A 95 -30.92 1.44 3.88
CA TYR A 95 -31.24 0.09 3.38
C TYR A 95 -32.46 -0.49 4.09
N VAL A 96 -33.49 -0.87 3.34
CA VAL A 96 -34.68 -1.59 3.81
C VAL A 96 -34.54 -3.03 3.35
N ASN A 97 -34.00 -3.88 4.21
CA ASN A 97 -33.64 -5.26 3.86
C ASN A 97 -34.78 -6.21 4.19
N ILE A 98 -35.29 -6.89 3.17
CA ILE A 98 -36.20 -8.02 3.31
C ILE A 98 -35.35 -9.27 3.61
N ASP A 99 -35.65 -9.94 4.72
CA ASP A 99 -34.98 -11.19 5.10
C ASP A 99 -35.71 -12.43 4.55
N ASP A 100 -35.50 -13.61 5.13
CA ASP A 100 -36.09 -14.88 4.67
C ASP A 100 -37.63 -14.85 4.54
N CYS A 101 -38.20 -15.86 3.88
CA CYS A 101 -39.65 -16.08 3.69
C CYS A 101 -40.37 -15.08 2.74
N TRP A 102 -39.66 -14.44 1.80
CA TRP A 102 -40.27 -13.49 0.85
C TRP A 102 -40.74 -14.12 -0.48
N ALA A 103 -40.22 -15.28 -0.86
CA ALA A 103 -40.53 -15.95 -2.12
C ALA A 103 -41.55 -17.10 -1.96
N GLU A 104 -42.07 -17.58 -3.09
CA GLU A 104 -42.75 -18.87 -3.18
C GLU A 104 -41.78 -20.02 -2.89
N TYR A 105 -42.34 -21.16 -2.50
CA TYR A 105 -41.55 -22.37 -2.21
C TYR A 105 -40.82 -22.91 -3.43
N ASN A 106 -41.41 -22.79 -4.62
CA ASN A 106 -40.85 -23.27 -5.88
C ASN A 106 -40.53 -22.10 -6.82
N ARG A 107 -39.45 -22.27 -7.60
CA ARG A 107 -39.14 -21.43 -8.76
C ARG A 107 -40.21 -21.60 -9.84
N ASP A 108 -40.31 -20.62 -10.74
CA ASP A 108 -41.17 -20.74 -11.92
C ASP A 108 -40.63 -21.77 -12.94
N SER A 109 -41.37 -22.01 -14.03
CA SER A 109 -40.96 -22.95 -15.09
C SER A 109 -39.70 -22.53 -15.84
N GLN A 110 -39.23 -21.29 -15.66
CA GLN A 110 -37.99 -20.78 -16.24
C GLN A 110 -36.82 -20.82 -15.24
N GLY A 111 -37.07 -21.29 -14.00
CA GLY A 111 -36.07 -21.34 -12.93
C GLY A 111 -35.89 -20.04 -12.16
N ASN A 112 -36.72 -19.00 -12.37
CA ASN A 112 -36.60 -17.75 -11.62
C ASN A 112 -37.28 -17.85 -10.25
N PHE A 113 -36.80 -17.04 -9.31
CA PHE A 113 -37.56 -16.77 -8.08
C PHE A 113 -38.91 -16.13 -8.39
N VAL A 114 -39.93 -16.54 -7.64
CA VAL A 114 -41.26 -15.96 -7.69
C VAL A 114 -41.54 -15.31 -6.34
N PRO A 115 -41.78 -13.99 -6.26
CA PRO A 115 -42.23 -13.36 -5.02
C PRO A 115 -43.52 -14.01 -4.52
N ASN A 116 -43.64 -14.23 -3.22
CA ASN A 116 -44.79 -14.92 -2.64
C ASN A 116 -46.08 -14.18 -3.00
N ARG A 117 -47.04 -14.87 -3.61
CA ARG A 117 -48.24 -14.24 -4.18
C ARG A 117 -49.21 -13.72 -3.14
N GLN A 118 -49.12 -14.20 -1.90
CA GLN A 118 -49.97 -13.77 -0.80
C GLN A 118 -49.35 -12.60 -0.04
N THR A 119 -48.05 -12.65 0.25
CA THR A 119 -47.37 -11.64 1.06
C THR A 119 -46.73 -10.53 0.24
N PHE A 120 -46.37 -10.78 -1.03
CA PHE A 120 -45.82 -9.80 -1.98
C PHE A 120 -46.58 -9.84 -3.33
N PRO A 121 -47.92 -9.66 -3.33
CA PRO A 121 -48.75 -9.76 -4.54
C PRO A 121 -48.33 -8.80 -5.67
N SER A 122 -47.74 -7.64 -5.33
CA SER A 122 -47.28 -6.66 -6.32
C SER A 122 -45.93 -7.00 -6.95
N GLY A 123 -45.21 -8.00 -6.41
CA GLY A 123 -43.84 -8.34 -6.77
C GLY A 123 -42.77 -7.40 -6.21
N ILE A 124 -41.52 -7.88 -6.18
CA ILE A 124 -40.40 -7.14 -5.57
C ILE A 124 -40.04 -5.87 -6.34
N LYS A 125 -40.16 -5.86 -7.67
CA LYS A 125 -39.89 -4.66 -8.47
C LYS A 125 -40.75 -3.47 -8.03
N ALA A 126 -42.06 -3.65 -7.91
CA ALA A 126 -42.96 -2.59 -7.48
C ALA A 126 -42.68 -2.12 -6.04
N LEU A 127 -42.15 -3.00 -5.19
CA LEU A 127 -41.73 -2.65 -3.85
C LEU A 127 -40.39 -1.88 -3.85
N ALA A 128 -39.43 -2.28 -4.68
CA ALA A 128 -38.18 -1.55 -4.88
C ALA A 128 -38.45 -0.13 -5.39
N ASP A 129 -39.29 0.02 -6.41
CA ASP A 129 -39.68 1.32 -6.96
C ASP A 129 -40.33 2.22 -5.89
N TYR A 130 -41.12 1.64 -4.97
CA TYR A 130 -41.70 2.38 -3.85
C TYR A 130 -40.64 2.85 -2.86
N VAL A 131 -39.72 1.96 -2.45
CA VAL A 131 -38.63 2.27 -1.52
C VAL A 131 -37.67 3.30 -2.11
N HIS A 132 -37.33 3.18 -3.39
CA HIS A 132 -36.55 4.16 -4.14
C HIS A 132 -37.24 5.52 -4.23
N GLY A 133 -38.57 5.53 -4.43
CA GLY A 133 -39.38 6.75 -4.41
C GLY A 133 -39.34 7.52 -3.08
N LYS A 134 -38.91 6.87 -1.99
CA LYS A 134 -38.68 7.47 -0.67
C LYS A 134 -37.23 7.90 -0.44
N GLY A 135 -36.36 7.74 -1.43
CA GLY A 135 -34.92 8.00 -1.31
C GLY A 135 -34.16 6.92 -0.52
N LEU A 136 -34.77 5.74 -0.35
CA LEU A 136 -34.18 4.59 0.32
C LEU A 136 -33.71 3.55 -0.70
N LYS A 137 -33.07 2.48 -0.23
CA LYS A 137 -32.55 1.36 -1.01
C LYS A 137 -33.19 0.06 -0.55
N LEU A 138 -33.46 -0.86 -1.46
CA LEU A 138 -34.08 -2.15 -1.13
C LEU A 138 -33.04 -3.25 -1.05
N GLY A 139 -33.05 -4.01 0.06
CA GLY A 139 -32.30 -5.25 0.19
C GLY A 139 -33.16 -6.49 0.11
N ILE A 140 -32.55 -7.58 -0.33
CA ILE A 140 -33.15 -8.91 -0.40
C ILE A 140 -32.24 -9.94 0.25
N TYR A 141 -32.78 -11.15 0.43
CA TYR A 141 -32.12 -12.27 1.07
C TYR A 141 -32.17 -13.51 0.18
N SER A 142 -31.08 -14.27 0.17
CA SER A 142 -31.02 -15.63 -0.37
C SER A 142 -29.97 -16.43 0.41
N ASP A 143 -29.73 -17.67 0.00
CA ASP A 143 -28.84 -18.61 0.66
C ASP A 143 -27.84 -19.20 -0.35
N ALA A 144 -26.58 -19.35 0.08
CA ALA A 144 -25.55 -20.14 -0.60
C ALA A 144 -25.81 -21.65 -0.48
N GLY A 145 -27.04 -22.09 -0.74
CA GLY A 145 -27.53 -23.44 -0.53
C GLY A 145 -28.74 -23.73 -1.41
N SER A 146 -29.31 -24.92 -1.28
CA SER A 146 -30.46 -25.37 -2.08
C SER A 146 -31.79 -24.74 -1.61
N GLN A 147 -31.93 -24.49 -0.31
CA GLN A 147 -33.05 -23.81 0.32
C GLN A 147 -32.51 -22.82 1.37
N THR A 148 -33.27 -21.78 1.66
CA THR A 148 -32.94 -20.88 2.77
C THR A 148 -33.07 -21.55 4.14
N CYS A 149 -32.50 -20.96 5.18
CA CYS A 149 -32.55 -21.50 6.55
C CYS A 149 -33.96 -21.81 7.08
N SER A 150 -34.98 -21.04 6.69
CA SER A 150 -36.39 -21.34 7.03
C SER A 150 -36.97 -22.57 6.31
N ASN A 151 -36.31 -23.04 5.25
CA ASN A 151 -36.80 -24.05 4.31
C ASN A 151 -38.15 -23.69 3.67
N LYS A 152 -38.51 -22.40 3.62
CA LYS A 152 -39.78 -21.93 3.02
C LYS A 152 -39.63 -21.44 1.59
N MET A 153 -38.41 -21.21 1.12
CA MET A 153 -38.13 -20.77 -0.22
C MET A 153 -36.79 -21.34 -0.75
N PRO A 154 -36.56 -21.31 -2.08
CA PRO A 154 -35.32 -21.79 -2.67
C PRO A 154 -34.11 -20.95 -2.21
N GLY A 155 -32.94 -21.58 -2.17
CA GLY A 155 -31.66 -20.86 -2.15
C GLY A 155 -31.16 -20.62 -3.58
N SER A 156 -29.97 -20.05 -3.71
CA SER A 156 -29.38 -19.65 -5.00
C SER A 156 -28.22 -20.52 -5.47
N LEU A 157 -27.88 -21.60 -4.75
CA LEU A 157 -26.83 -22.52 -5.20
C LEU A 157 -27.17 -23.08 -6.59
N ASP A 158 -26.21 -22.99 -7.51
CA ASP A 158 -26.34 -23.33 -8.94
C ASP A 158 -27.31 -22.47 -9.77
N HIS A 159 -27.91 -21.44 -9.17
CA HIS A 159 -28.76 -20.44 -9.84
C HIS A 159 -28.20 -19.01 -9.73
N GLU A 160 -26.92 -18.85 -9.36
CA GLU A 160 -26.36 -17.57 -8.93
C GLU A 160 -26.47 -16.49 -10.02
N GLU A 161 -26.12 -16.81 -11.26
CA GLU A 161 -26.20 -15.85 -12.37
C GLU A 161 -27.64 -15.44 -12.68
N GLN A 162 -28.58 -16.39 -12.65
CA GLN A 162 -29.98 -16.15 -12.93
C GLN A 162 -30.62 -15.27 -11.85
N ASP A 163 -30.29 -15.56 -10.60
CA ASP A 163 -30.84 -14.85 -9.45
C ASP A 163 -30.31 -13.44 -9.36
N VAL A 164 -29.00 -13.22 -9.57
CA VAL A 164 -28.44 -11.86 -9.59
C VAL A 164 -29.04 -11.04 -10.74
N LYS A 165 -29.25 -11.62 -11.92
CA LYS A 165 -29.95 -10.95 -13.03
C LYS A 165 -31.39 -10.58 -12.64
N THR A 166 -32.08 -11.47 -11.94
CA THR A 166 -33.44 -11.24 -11.46
C THR A 166 -33.47 -10.10 -10.44
N PHE A 167 -32.60 -10.13 -9.42
CA PHE A 167 -32.46 -9.08 -8.42
C PHE A 167 -32.13 -7.72 -9.04
N ALA A 168 -31.20 -7.69 -9.99
CA ALA A 168 -30.86 -6.48 -10.74
C ALA A 168 -32.07 -5.96 -11.55
N SER A 169 -32.85 -6.84 -12.20
CA SER A 169 -34.05 -6.45 -12.95
C SER A 169 -35.15 -5.86 -12.05
N TRP A 170 -35.21 -6.32 -10.80
CA TRP A 170 -36.12 -5.81 -9.78
C TRP A 170 -35.65 -4.52 -9.11
N GLY A 171 -34.40 -4.08 -9.34
CA GLY A 171 -33.86 -2.89 -8.69
C GLY A 171 -33.44 -3.12 -7.24
N VAL A 172 -33.00 -4.33 -6.90
CA VAL A 172 -32.41 -4.63 -5.59
C VAL A 172 -31.04 -3.95 -5.47
N ASP A 173 -30.72 -3.39 -4.30
CA ASP A 173 -29.48 -2.67 -4.00
C ASP A 173 -28.59 -3.38 -2.96
N TYR A 174 -29.11 -4.42 -2.30
CA TYR A 174 -28.41 -5.15 -1.24
C TYR A 174 -28.82 -6.62 -1.25
N LEU A 175 -27.86 -7.53 -1.08
CA LEU A 175 -28.08 -8.96 -0.91
C LEU A 175 -27.44 -9.45 0.38
N LYS A 176 -28.25 -9.96 1.33
CA LYS A 176 -27.79 -10.84 2.40
C LYS A 176 -27.77 -12.28 1.87
N TYR A 177 -26.65 -12.98 2.03
CA TYR A 177 -26.45 -14.30 1.44
C TYR A 177 -26.00 -15.30 2.50
N ASP A 178 -26.91 -16.21 2.87
CA ASP A 178 -26.78 -17.12 4.00
C ASP A 178 -26.03 -18.42 3.66
N ASN A 179 -25.95 -19.35 4.61
CA ASN A 179 -25.10 -20.54 4.55
C ASN A 179 -25.79 -21.84 5.00
N CYS A 180 -27.11 -21.96 4.89
CA CYS A 180 -27.83 -23.21 5.17
C CYS A 180 -27.84 -24.15 3.94
N ASN A 181 -28.26 -25.42 4.13
CA ASN A 181 -28.52 -26.38 3.05
C ASN A 181 -27.45 -26.43 1.93
N ASP A 182 -26.17 -26.45 2.34
CA ASP A 182 -24.98 -26.24 1.49
C ASP A 182 -24.65 -27.36 0.48
N ALA A 183 -25.46 -28.43 0.47
CA ALA A 183 -25.28 -29.60 -0.38
C ALA A 183 -23.90 -30.28 -0.23
N GLY A 184 -23.23 -30.13 0.91
CA GLY A 184 -21.89 -30.67 1.17
C GLY A 184 -20.76 -30.00 0.39
N ARG A 185 -21.02 -28.84 -0.24
CA ARG A 185 -20.03 -28.07 -0.99
C ARG A 185 -19.33 -27.04 -0.10
N THR A 186 -18.07 -26.75 -0.42
CA THR A 186 -17.23 -25.88 0.43
C THR A 186 -17.74 -24.43 0.47
N VAL A 187 -17.51 -23.72 1.58
CA VAL A 187 -17.87 -22.30 1.73
C VAL A 187 -17.25 -21.46 0.62
N MET A 188 -15.95 -21.66 0.37
CA MET A 188 -15.20 -20.90 -0.62
C MET A 188 -15.76 -21.06 -2.03
N GLU A 189 -16.15 -22.28 -2.42
CA GLU A 189 -16.78 -22.53 -3.72
C GLU A 189 -18.10 -21.75 -3.86
N ARG A 190 -19.03 -21.97 -2.92
CA ARG A 190 -20.39 -21.45 -3.01
C ARG A 190 -20.44 -19.92 -3.01
N TYR A 191 -19.67 -19.29 -2.12
CA TYR A 191 -19.59 -17.82 -2.07
C TYR A 191 -18.79 -17.23 -3.25
N THR A 192 -17.79 -17.95 -3.80
CA THR A 192 -17.09 -17.50 -5.02
C THR A 192 -18.05 -17.43 -6.21
N ARG A 193 -18.93 -18.41 -6.36
CA ARG A 193 -19.93 -18.45 -7.44
C ARG A 193 -20.85 -17.23 -7.39
N MET A 194 -21.43 -16.94 -6.23
CA MET A 194 -22.29 -15.76 -6.06
C MET A 194 -21.50 -14.47 -6.23
N SER A 195 -20.29 -14.36 -5.66
CA SER A 195 -19.45 -13.17 -5.83
C SER A 195 -19.13 -12.87 -7.29
N ASN A 196 -18.85 -13.89 -8.11
CA ASN A 196 -18.60 -13.73 -9.54
C ASN A 196 -19.86 -13.29 -10.30
N ALA A 197 -21.02 -13.85 -9.97
CA ALA A 197 -22.30 -13.41 -10.51
C ALA A 197 -22.58 -11.93 -10.15
N MET A 198 -22.34 -11.53 -8.90
CA MET A 198 -22.49 -10.17 -8.40
C MET A 198 -21.54 -9.19 -9.12
N LYS A 199 -20.27 -9.54 -9.29
CA LYS A 199 -19.29 -8.72 -10.04
C LYS A 199 -19.71 -8.48 -11.50
N THR A 200 -20.40 -9.44 -12.10
CA THR A 200 -20.77 -9.39 -13.52
C THR A 200 -22.09 -8.66 -13.73
N TYR A 201 -23.14 -9.07 -13.00
CA TYR A 201 -24.52 -8.63 -13.24
C TYR A 201 -25.07 -7.72 -12.13
N GLY A 202 -24.50 -7.77 -10.93
CA GLY A 202 -24.98 -7.06 -9.73
C GLY A 202 -24.06 -5.94 -9.26
N LYS A 203 -23.43 -5.18 -10.18
CA LYS A 203 -22.38 -4.20 -9.85
C LYS A 203 -22.78 -3.14 -8.80
N ASN A 204 -24.07 -2.82 -8.71
CA ASN A 204 -24.63 -1.85 -7.77
C ASN A 204 -25.31 -2.48 -6.54
N ILE A 205 -25.18 -3.80 -6.36
CA ILE A 205 -25.77 -4.53 -5.25
C ILE A 205 -24.70 -4.72 -4.17
N PHE A 206 -24.95 -4.20 -2.96
CA PHE A 206 -24.11 -4.44 -1.80
C PHE A 206 -24.17 -5.92 -1.42
N PHE A 207 -23.02 -6.58 -1.28
CA PHE A 207 -22.97 -8.01 -1.01
C PHE A 207 -22.57 -8.31 0.44
N SER A 208 -23.50 -8.83 1.22
CA SER A 208 -23.34 -9.16 2.63
C SER A 208 -23.35 -10.66 2.84
N LEU A 209 -22.21 -11.23 3.24
CA LEU A 209 -22.08 -12.66 3.47
C LEU A 209 -22.54 -13.04 4.88
N CYS A 210 -23.24 -14.16 5.01
CA CYS A 210 -23.86 -14.64 6.24
C CYS A 210 -23.51 -16.12 6.49
N GLU A 211 -22.22 -16.39 6.66
CA GLU A 211 -21.63 -17.71 6.93
C GLU A 211 -21.24 -17.92 8.40
N TRP A 212 -21.72 -17.04 9.29
CA TRP A 212 -21.60 -17.15 10.74
C TRP A 212 -20.18 -17.28 11.29
N GLY A 213 -19.18 -16.71 10.61
CA GLY A 213 -17.77 -16.82 10.99
C GLY A 213 -17.10 -18.14 10.58
N LYS A 214 -17.79 -19.02 9.85
CA LYS A 214 -17.21 -20.29 9.40
C LYS A 214 -16.01 -20.04 8.50
N GLU A 215 -14.92 -20.77 8.78
CA GLU A 215 -13.65 -20.64 8.06
C GLU A 215 -13.02 -19.25 8.14
N ASN A 216 -13.27 -18.48 9.22
CA ASN A 216 -12.61 -17.20 9.51
C ASN A 216 -12.73 -16.16 8.37
N PRO A 217 -13.95 -15.72 8.03
CA PRO A 217 -14.25 -14.88 6.85
C PRO A 217 -13.49 -13.57 6.80
N ALA A 218 -13.15 -12.99 7.95
CA ALA A 218 -12.29 -11.80 8.04
C ALA A 218 -10.97 -11.92 7.26
N THR A 219 -10.46 -13.14 7.06
CA THR A 219 -9.21 -13.40 6.34
C THR A 219 -9.35 -13.45 4.81
N TRP A 220 -10.55 -13.73 4.28
CA TRP A 220 -10.77 -13.99 2.85
C TRP A 220 -11.96 -13.24 2.22
N ALA A 221 -13.05 -13.04 2.97
CA ALA A 221 -14.33 -12.51 2.47
C ALA A 221 -14.24 -11.08 1.93
N GLY A 222 -13.26 -10.30 2.36
CA GLY A 222 -13.04 -8.96 1.83
C GLY A 222 -12.71 -8.90 0.34
N LYS A 223 -12.24 -10.00 -0.27
CA LYS A 223 -12.10 -10.08 -1.75
C LYS A 223 -13.40 -10.48 -2.46
N MET A 224 -14.42 -10.82 -1.70
CA MET A 224 -15.61 -11.52 -2.16
C MET A 224 -16.91 -10.73 -1.97
N GLY A 225 -17.02 -9.94 -0.90
CA GLY A 225 -18.15 -9.03 -0.66
C GLY A 225 -17.83 -7.90 0.32
N ASN A 226 -18.84 -7.08 0.59
CA ASN A 226 -18.72 -5.81 1.30
C ASN A 226 -18.79 -5.92 2.84
N SER A 227 -19.43 -6.98 3.35
CA SER A 227 -19.40 -7.36 4.77
C SER A 227 -19.56 -8.86 4.93
N TRP A 228 -19.18 -9.38 6.09
CA TRP A 228 -19.28 -10.81 6.41
C TRP A 228 -19.60 -11.03 7.88
N ARG A 229 -20.57 -11.90 8.15
CA ARG A 229 -20.95 -12.28 9.52
C ARG A 229 -19.81 -13.00 10.19
N THR A 230 -19.35 -12.50 11.35
CA THR A 230 -18.22 -13.09 12.09
C THR A 230 -18.64 -14.13 13.12
N THR A 231 -19.94 -14.25 13.39
CA THR A 231 -20.49 -15.02 14.50
C THR A 231 -21.86 -15.62 14.12
N GLY A 232 -22.33 -16.62 14.88
CA GLY A 232 -23.72 -17.07 14.85
C GLY A 232 -24.70 -15.97 15.30
N ASP A 233 -26.00 -16.19 15.09
CA ASP A 233 -27.02 -15.15 15.26
C ASP A 233 -27.05 -14.53 16.66
N ILE A 234 -27.24 -13.21 16.70
CA ILE A 234 -27.56 -12.50 17.94
C ILE A 234 -28.98 -12.88 18.41
N ALA A 235 -29.19 -12.73 19.71
CA ALA A 235 -30.52 -12.79 20.31
C ALA A 235 -30.66 -11.61 21.27
N ASP A 236 -31.89 -11.15 21.49
CA ASP A 236 -32.22 -10.01 22.34
C ASP A 236 -32.06 -10.30 23.84
N ASN A 237 -30.81 -10.53 24.26
CA ASN A 237 -30.39 -10.66 25.64
C ASN A 237 -28.91 -10.28 25.81
N TRP A 238 -28.55 -9.85 27.01
CA TRP A 238 -27.21 -9.35 27.32
C TRP A 238 -26.08 -10.36 27.07
N GLY A 239 -26.32 -11.64 27.39
CA GLY A 239 -25.32 -12.70 27.23
C GLY A 239 -24.97 -12.93 25.76
N SER A 240 -25.98 -13.02 24.90
CA SER A 240 -25.79 -13.14 23.46
C SER A 240 -25.05 -11.90 22.91
N MET A 241 -25.57 -10.70 23.15
CA MET A 241 -24.97 -9.45 22.67
C MET A 241 -23.49 -9.31 23.06
N THR A 242 -23.16 -9.54 24.34
CA THR A 242 -21.76 -9.45 24.80
C THR A 242 -20.87 -10.51 24.17
N SER A 243 -21.35 -11.74 23.98
CA SER A 243 -20.58 -12.79 23.31
C SER A 243 -20.28 -12.46 21.84
N ARG A 244 -21.26 -11.89 21.10
CA ARG A 244 -21.05 -11.48 19.70
C ARG A 244 -20.00 -10.36 19.60
N ALA A 245 -20.04 -9.41 20.54
CA ALA A 245 -19.05 -8.34 20.62
C ALA A 245 -17.62 -8.88 20.86
N ASP A 246 -17.46 -9.80 21.82
CA ASP A 246 -16.16 -10.40 22.15
C ASP A 246 -15.61 -11.25 20.99
N GLU A 247 -16.45 -12.10 20.37
CA GLU A 247 -16.06 -12.92 19.22
C GLU A 247 -15.68 -12.08 17.99
N ASN A 248 -16.29 -10.91 17.81
CA ASN A 248 -16.02 -10.02 16.69
C ASN A 248 -14.74 -9.18 16.87
N ASP A 249 -14.38 -8.81 18.10
CA ASP A 249 -13.27 -7.89 18.40
C ASP A 249 -11.92 -8.40 17.86
N GLN A 250 -11.67 -9.71 17.94
CA GLN A 250 -10.44 -10.33 17.45
C GLN A 250 -10.17 -10.08 15.95
N TRP A 251 -11.23 -9.79 15.17
CA TRP A 251 -11.16 -9.57 13.74
C TRP A 251 -11.00 -8.10 13.33
N ALA A 252 -10.97 -7.16 14.29
CA ALA A 252 -10.97 -5.71 14.02
C ALA A 252 -9.87 -5.25 13.06
N ALA A 253 -8.73 -5.95 13.01
CA ALA A 253 -7.61 -5.62 12.13
C ALA A 253 -7.89 -5.85 10.62
N TYR A 254 -8.93 -6.61 10.29
CA TYR A 254 -9.30 -6.95 8.91
C TYR A 254 -10.37 -6.03 8.32
N ALA A 255 -11.17 -5.37 9.17
CA ALA A 255 -12.20 -4.43 8.74
C ALA A 255 -11.62 -3.13 8.17
N GLY A 256 -12.26 -2.60 7.14
CA GLY A 256 -11.90 -1.32 6.51
C GLY A 256 -12.83 -0.92 5.37
N PRO A 257 -12.59 0.24 4.74
CA PRO A 257 -13.44 0.71 3.64
C PRO A 257 -13.60 -0.33 2.52
N GLY A 258 -14.84 -0.74 2.27
CA GLY A 258 -15.24 -1.76 1.29
C GLY A 258 -15.32 -3.20 1.83
N GLY A 259 -15.03 -3.43 3.11
CA GLY A 259 -15.08 -4.76 3.74
C GLY A 259 -15.19 -4.69 5.27
N TRP A 260 -16.35 -5.03 5.84
CA TRP A 260 -16.62 -4.88 7.27
C TRP A 260 -16.95 -6.20 7.96
N ASN A 261 -16.47 -6.36 9.20
CA ASN A 261 -16.92 -7.44 10.07
C ASN A 261 -18.35 -7.15 10.53
N ASP A 262 -19.22 -8.14 10.46
CA ASP A 262 -20.63 -8.05 10.83
C ASP A 262 -20.92 -8.91 12.09
N PRO A 263 -20.99 -8.30 13.29
CA PRO A 263 -21.43 -8.97 14.52
C PRO A 263 -22.95 -9.15 14.63
N ASP A 264 -23.68 -9.04 13.51
CA ASP A 264 -25.13 -9.19 13.38
C ASP A 264 -25.95 -7.92 13.70
N MET A 265 -27.27 -8.01 13.49
CA MET A 265 -28.22 -6.91 13.56
C MET A 265 -28.40 -6.31 14.97
N LEU A 266 -28.88 -5.06 15.04
CA LEU A 266 -29.17 -4.37 16.30
C LEU A 266 -30.49 -4.85 16.91
N GLU A 267 -30.45 -5.25 18.18
CA GLU A 267 -31.63 -5.67 18.96
C GLU A 267 -32.31 -4.51 19.70
N VAL A 268 -31.80 -3.28 19.50
CA VAL A 268 -32.27 -2.08 20.18
C VAL A 268 -33.76 -1.87 19.96
N GLY A 269 -34.55 -2.03 21.03
CA GLY A 269 -36.00 -1.82 21.03
C GLY A 269 -36.86 -3.08 20.93
N ASN A 270 -36.28 -4.29 20.94
CA ASN A 270 -37.05 -5.55 20.89
C ASN A 270 -37.60 -6.03 22.24
N GLY A 271 -37.13 -5.44 23.36
CA GLY A 271 -37.71 -5.57 24.70
C GLY A 271 -37.03 -6.56 25.64
N GLY A 272 -36.05 -7.33 25.17
CA GLY A 272 -35.30 -8.32 25.94
C GLY A 272 -34.08 -7.79 26.69
N MET A 273 -33.69 -6.53 26.44
CA MET A 273 -32.63 -5.83 27.18
C MET A 273 -33.10 -4.49 27.75
N THR A 274 -32.40 -4.01 28.77
CA THR A 274 -32.62 -2.70 29.38
C THR A 274 -32.08 -1.56 28.50
N GLU A 275 -32.52 -0.33 28.77
CA GLU A 275 -32.01 0.85 28.04
C GLU A 275 -30.49 1.00 28.14
N ALA A 276 -29.90 0.74 29.31
CA ALA A 276 -28.46 0.77 29.52
C ALA A 276 -27.73 -0.28 28.67
N GLU A 277 -28.29 -1.48 28.60
CA GLU A 277 -27.77 -2.57 27.79
C GLU A 277 -27.86 -2.25 26.30
N TYR A 278 -28.98 -1.67 25.84
CA TYR A 278 -29.13 -1.22 24.46
C TYR A 278 -28.22 -0.06 24.10
N ARG A 279 -27.97 0.87 25.02
CA ARG A 279 -27.00 1.95 24.85
C ARG A 279 -25.58 1.41 24.70
N SER A 280 -25.21 0.41 25.50
CA SER A 280 -23.95 -0.32 25.37
C SER A 280 -23.86 -1.06 24.02
N HIS A 281 -24.91 -1.81 23.65
CA HIS A 281 -25.02 -2.52 22.37
C HIS A 281 -24.75 -1.59 21.19
N PHE A 282 -25.53 -0.51 21.08
CA PHE A 282 -25.40 0.46 20.00
C PHE A 282 -24.00 1.11 19.96
N SER A 283 -23.47 1.48 21.14
CA SER A 283 -22.15 2.13 21.23
C SER A 283 -21.01 1.20 20.79
N ILE A 284 -21.07 -0.09 21.15
CA ILE A 284 -20.04 -1.08 20.78
C ILE A 284 -20.12 -1.41 19.29
N TRP A 285 -21.32 -1.61 18.73
CA TRP A 285 -21.50 -1.86 17.29
C TRP A 285 -20.98 -0.70 16.46
N ALA A 286 -21.36 0.52 16.86
CA ALA A 286 -20.82 1.72 16.24
C ALA A 286 -19.30 1.72 16.38
N LEU A 287 -18.74 1.62 17.59
CA LEU A 287 -17.29 1.64 17.81
C LEU A 287 -16.54 0.59 16.98
N ALA A 288 -17.08 -0.60 16.79
CA ALA A 288 -16.48 -1.68 16.03
C ALA A 288 -16.54 -1.50 14.50
N LYS A 289 -17.22 -0.46 13.98
CA LYS A 289 -17.61 -0.33 12.56
C LYS A 289 -18.43 -1.53 12.08
N ALA A 290 -19.32 -2.02 12.94
CA ALA A 290 -20.32 -2.99 12.52
C ALA A 290 -21.35 -2.32 11.58
N PRO A 291 -22.01 -3.10 10.72
CA PRO A 291 -23.29 -2.71 10.12
C PRO A 291 -24.28 -2.25 11.20
N LEU A 292 -24.93 -1.11 10.99
CA LEU A 292 -26.01 -0.63 11.88
C LEU A 292 -27.35 -0.91 11.24
N LEU A 293 -27.75 -2.18 11.26
CA LEU A 293 -29.04 -2.65 10.77
C LEU A 293 -30.01 -2.75 11.94
N ILE A 294 -31.03 -1.90 11.96
CA ILE A 294 -32.08 -1.90 12.98
C ILE A 294 -32.90 -3.19 12.84
N GLY A 295 -33.05 -3.94 13.95
CA GLY A 295 -33.85 -5.16 14.02
C GLY A 295 -35.19 -5.03 14.74
N CYS A 296 -35.58 -3.82 15.19
CA CYS A 296 -36.89 -3.59 15.84
C CYS A 296 -37.97 -3.08 14.88
N ASP A 297 -39.22 -3.04 15.35
CA ASP A 297 -40.31 -2.39 14.61
C ASP A 297 -40.22 -0.85 14.72
N VAL A 298 -39.68 -0.23 13.68
CA VAL A 298 -39.52 1.23 13.58
C VAL A 298 -40.84 2.00 13.54
N ARG A 299 -41.98 1.34 13.28
CA ARG A 299 -43.31 1.95 13.22
C ARG A 299 -43.86 2.27 14.60
N SER A 300 -43.39 1.56 15.63
CA SER A 300 -43.88 1.66 17.01
C SER A 300 -42.75 1.79 18.04
N MET A 301 -41.65 2.47 17.70
CA MET A 301 -40.54 2.67 18.63
C MET A 301 -40.92 3.54 19.83
N SER A 302 -40.41 3.17 21.00
CA SER A 302 -40.41 4.05 22.17
C SER A 302 -39.50 5.26 21.94
N GLN A 303 -39.70 6.32 22.72
CA GLN A 303 -38.81 7.49 22.67
C GLN A 303 -37.37 7.11 23.06
N GLN A 304 -37.19 6.22 24.04
CA GLN A 304 -35.88 5.71 24.46
C GLN A 304 -35.16 4.99 23.32
N THR A 305 -35.86 4.10 22.60
CA THR A 305 -35.34 3.42 21.41
C THR A 305 -34.92 4.42 20.34
N LYS A 306 -35.78 5.41 20.07
CA LYS A 306 -35.49 6.45 19.09
C LYS A 306 -34.27 7.27 19.49
N ASP A 307 -34.13 7.66 20.76
CA ASP A 307 -33.01 8.45 21.25
C ASP A 307 -31.67 7.70 21.10
N ILE A 308 -31.66 6.38 21.32
CA ILE A 308 -30.47 5.56 21.09
C ILE A 308 -30.12 5.51 19.59
N LEU A 309 -31.08 5.15 18.75
CA LEU A 309 -30.85 4.95 17.31
C LEU A 309 -30.57 6.26 16.55
N SER A 310 -31.07 7.39 17.05
CA SER A 310 -30.97 8.70 16.40
C SER A 310 -29.81 9.56 16.87
N ASN A 311 -28.96 9.07 17.77
CA ASN A 311 -27.82 9.82 18.25
C ASN A 311 -26.74 10.00 17.15
N SER A 312 -26.72 11.19 16.54
CA SER A 312 -25.78 11.56 15.47
C SER A 312 -24.33 11.73 15.94
N GLU A 313 -24.07 11.77 17.26
CA GLU A 313 -22.74 11.94 17.83
C GLU A 313 -21.98 10.60 18.02
N VAL A 314 -22.63 9.45 17.80
CA VAL A 314 -22.02 8.12 17.96
C VAL A 314 -21.20 7.72 16.72
N TRP A 315 -19.86 7.77 16.81
CA TRP A 315 -18.93 7.44 15.71
C TRP A 315 -17.82 6.47 16.15
N ALA A 316 -17.20 5.81 15.18
CA ALA A 316 -16.36 4.65 15.39
C ALA A 316 -14.84 4.88 15.20
N GLY A 317 -14.02 4.58 16.22
CA GLY A 317 -12.56 4.29 16.11
C GLY A 317 -11.61 5.49 16.11
N PRO A 318 -10.36 5.34 15.61
CA PRO A 318 -9.50 6.50 15.38
C PRO A 318 -10.22 7.41 14.38
N LEU A 319 -10.65 8.56 14.89
CA LEU A 319 -11.44 9.51 14.14
C LEU A 319 -10.50 10.38 13.29
N SER A 320 -11.06 10.99 12.24
CA SER A 320 -10.36 12.03 11.47
C SER A 320 -9.85 13.15 12.40
N ASN A 321 -8.78 13.83 11.97
CA ASN A 321 -8.16 14.95 12.69
C ASN A 321 -7.53 14.57 14.03
N ASN A 322 -6.90 13.39 14.12
CA ASN A 322 -6.23 12.86 15.33
C ASN A 322 -7.13 12.74 16.57
N ARG A 323 -8.45 12.68 16.37
CA ARG A 323 -9.43 12.45 17.44
C ARG A 323 -9.51 10.97 17.78
N LYS A 324 -9.94 10.63 19.00
CA LYS A 324 -10.12 9.25 19.47
C LYS A 324 -11.53 9.03 20.00
N ALA A 325 -12.15 7.91 19.66
CA ALA A 325 -13.35 7.42 20.35
C ALA A 325 -12.93 6.44 21.45
N VAL A 326 -13.50 6.59 22.65
CA VAL A 326 -13.25 5.74 23.82
C VAL A 326 -14.59 5.32 24.41
N VAL A 327 -14.77 4.04 24.70
CA VAL A 327 -15.94 3.54 25.44
C VAL A 327 -15.46 2.98 26.77
N LEU A 328 -16.03 3.46 27.87
CA LEU A 328 -15.90 2.88 29.20
C LEU A 328 -17.12 1.99 29.43
N TRP A 329 -16.93 0.68 29.42
CA TRP A 329 -18.03 -0.28 29.45
C TRP A 329 -18.07 -1.06 30.76
N ASN A 330 -19.15 -0.93 31.53
CA ASN A 330 -19.33 -1.69 32.75
C ASN A 330 -20.16 -2.95 32.48
N ARG A 331 -19.51 -4.11 32.43
CA ARG A 331 -20.19 -5.40 32.26
C ARG A 331 -20.66 -6.04 33.57
N GLN A 332 -20.44 -5.39 34.71
CA GLN A 332 -20.83 -5.89 36.03
C GLN A 332 -22.28 -5.51 36.37
N SER A 333 -22.88 -6.26 37.31
CA SER A 333 -24.24 -6.01 37.82
C SER A 333 -24.33 -4.89 38.87
N TYR A 334 -23.21 -4.24 39.18
CA TYR A 334 -23.12 -3.13 40.15
C TYR A 334 -22.42 -1.92 39.53
N GLN A 335 -22.70 -0.74 40.07
CA GLN A 335 -22.08 0.51 39.62
C GLN A 335 -20.57 0.48 39.90
N ALA A 336 -19.77 0.82 38.89
CA ALA A 336 -18.32 0.80 38.98
C ALA A 336 -17.71 2.07 38.38
N THR A 337 -16.60 2.53 38.98
CA THR A 337 -15.79 3.59 38.38
C THR A 337 -14.77 2.95 37.46
N ILE A 338 -14.83 3.30 36.17
CA ILE A 338 -13.91 2.81 35.14
C ILE A 338 -12.97 3.95 34.76
N THR A 339 -11.67 3.64 34.64
CA THR A 339 -10.63 4.60 34.28
C THR A 339 -9.94 4.20 32.99
N ALA A 340 -9.95 5.07 31.98
CA ALA A 340 -9.12 4.94 30.79
C ALA A 340 -7.82 5.76 30.97
N HIS A 341 -6.68 5.09 30.91
CA HIS A 341 -5.36 5.71 30.90
C HIS A 341 -4.92 6.04 29.47
N TRP A 342 -4.21 7.15 29.28
CA TRP A 342 -3.72 7.57 27.96
C TRP A 342 -2.82 6.53 27.28
N SER A 343 -1.99 5.83 28.07
CA SER A 343 -1.15 4.73 27.59
C SER A 343 -1.95 3.60 26.95
N SER A 344 -3.15 3.30 27.47
CA SER A 344 -4.02 2.24 26.97
C SER A 344 -4.77 2.62 25.70
N ILE A 345 -4.98 3.92 25.45
CA ILE A 345 -5.74 4.42 24.30
C ILE A 345 -4.85 5.07 23.22
N GLY A 346 -3.53 4.90 23.34
CA GLY A 346 -2.56 5.38 22.36
C GLY A 346 -2.40 6.91 22.33
N LEU A 347 -2.38 7.54 23.50
CA LEU A 347 -2.01 8.94 23.70
C LEU A 347 -0.80 9.04 24.65
N ALA A 348 0.08 10.01 24.43
CA ALA A 348 1.14 10.31 25.40
C ALA A 348 0.55 11.00 26.64
N GLY A 349 1.04 10.65 27.84
CA GLY A 349 0.48 11.15 29.11
C GLY A 349 0.47 12.68 29.26
N SER A 350 1.34 13.39 28.53
CA SER A 350 1.40 14.86 28.50
C SER A 350 0.33 15.52 27.64
N VAL A 351 -0.42 14.77 26.83
CA VAL A 351 -1.42 15.32 25.89
C VAL A 351 -2.69 15.72 26.62
N ALA A 352 -2.98 17.02 26.61
CA ALA A 352 -4.27 17.56 27.05
C ALA A 352 -5.31 17.49 25.92
N VAL A 353 -6.50 16.99 26.23
CA VAL A 353 -7.61 16.87 25.28
C VAL A 353 -8.89 17.50 25.83
N THR A 354 -9.78 17.88 24.93
CA THR A 354 -11.18 18.10 25.23
C THR A 354 -11.91 16.79 25.02
N ALA A 355 -12.47 16.23 26.10
CA ALA A 355 -13.32 15.06 26.07
C ALA A 355 -14.80 15.47 25.95
N ARG A 356 -15.52 14.88 25.00
CA ARG A 356 -16.96 15.06 24.77
C ARG A 356 -17.67 13.75 25.13
N ASP A 357 -18.56 13.77 26.12
CA ASP A 357 -19.49 12.66 26.38
C ASP A 357 -20.62 12.75 25.35
N LEU A 358 -20.73 11.72 24.51
CA LEU A 358 -21.63 11.67 23.35
C LEU A 358 -23.08 11.32 23.74
N TRP A 359 -23.29 10.77 24.93
CA TRP A 359 -24.62 10.51 25.47
C TRP A 359 -25.10 11.66 26.36
N ALA A 360 -24.20 12.27 27.14
CA ALA A 360 -24.53 13.42 27.98
C ALA A 360 -24.49 14.76 27.22
N HIS A 361 -24.04 14.77 25.97
CA HIS A 361 -23.85 15.96 25.13
C HIS A 361 -23.10 17.09 25.86
N SER A 362 -22.06 16.75 26.62
CA SER A 362 -21.27 17.69 27.42
C SER A 362 -19.77 17.51 27.20
N SER A 363 -19.01 18.60 27.32
CA SER A 363 -17.56 18.62 27.06
C SER A 363 -16.79 19.05 28.31
N PHE A 364 -15.65 18.41 28.56
CA PHE A 364 -14.76 18.71 29.69
C PHE A 364 -13.29 18.51 29.30
N ALA A 365 -12.37 19.15 30.02
CA ALA A 365 -10.94 18.99 29.79
C ALA A 365 -10.40 17.73 30.50
N ALA A 366 -9.49 17.00 29.87
CA ALA A 366 -8.85 15.82 30.44
C ALA A 366 -7.38 15.70 30.02
N GLN A 367 -6.54 15.13 30.90
CA GLN A 367 -5.13 14.87 30.63
C GLN A 367 -4.68 13.64 31.43
N GLY A 368 -3.87 12.78 30.80
CA GLY A 368 -3.30 11.58 31.41
C GLY A 368 -4.28 10.41 31.58
N GLN A 369 -5.48 10.67 32.11
CA GLN A 369 -6.53 9.66 32.28
C GLN A 369 -7.93 10.30 32.35
N ILE A 370 -8.96 9.49 32.13
CA ILE A 370 -10.36 9.84 32.40
C ILE A 370 -11.00 8.74 33.23
N SER A 371 -11.64 9.12 34.33
CA SER A 371 -12.43 8.23 35.18
C SER A 371 -13.89 8.65 35.13
N ALA A 372 -14.81 7.69 34.97
CA ALA A 372 -16.25 7.92 35.05
C ALA A 372 -16.92 6.81 35.87
N SER A 373 -17.95 7.19 36.63
CA SER A 373 -18.85 6.21 37.24
C SER A 373 -19.84 5.72 36.19
N VAL A 374 -19.91 4.41 36.00
CA VAL A 374 -20.71 3.76 34.96
C VAL A 374 -21.70 2.81 35.63
N ALA A 375 -22.98 2.95 35.30
CA ALA A 375 -24.06 2.12 35.83
C ALA A 375 -23.90 0.64 35.41
N PRO A 376 -24.57 -0.31 36.10
CA PRO A 376 -24.56 -1.72 35.70
C PRO A 376 -24.96 -1.89 34.23
N HIS A 377 -24.17 -2.66 33.48
CA HIS A 377 -24.36 -2.95 32.06
C HIS A 377 -24.39 -1.73 31.12
N ASP A 378 -24.08 -0.53 31.62
CA ASP A 378 -24.07 0.71 30.86
C ASP A 378 -22.66 1.04 30.33
N CYS A 379 -22.58 2.06 29.49
CA CYS A 379 -21.34 2.58 28.98
C CYS A 379 -21.26 4.12 29.00
N LYS A 380 -20.03 4.62 28.95
CA LYS A 380 -19.74 6.02 28.63
C LYS A 380 -18.95 6.07 27.33
N MET A 381 -19.48 6.78 26.34
CA MET A 381 -18.80 6.96 25.07
C MET A 381 -18.28 8.38 24.96
N LEU A 382 -16.97 8.49 24.78
CA LEU A 382 -16.22 9.73 24.82
C LEU A 382 -15.51 9.94 23.49
N GLN A 383 -15.63 11.15 22.94
CA GLN A 383 -14.76 11.63 21.87
C GLN A 383 -13.68 12.53 22.46
N LEU A 384 -12.42 12.21 22.19
CA LEU A 384 -11.28 13.00 22.61
C LEU A 384 -10.76 13.80 21.42
N GLY A 385 -10.72 15.13 21.55
CA GLY A 385 -10.08 16.02 20.60
C GLY A 385 -8.90 16.75 21.23
N CYS A 386 -7.71 16.66 20.61
CA CYS A 386 -6.60 17.54 20.97
C CYS A 386 -7.01 19.00 20.74
N LYS A 387 -6.71 19.88 21.69
CA LYS A 387 -7.00 21.31 21.57
C LYS A 387 -6.35 21.84 20.29
N ASN A 388 -7.16 22.34 19.33
CA ASN A 388 -6.61 22.95 18.12
C ASN A 388 -5.66 24.09 18.51
N MET A 389 -4.46 24.12 17.91
CA MET A 389 -3.58 25.29 17.97
C MET A 389 -4.30 26.49 17.35
N ASP A 390 -4.39 27.59 18.09
CA ASP A 390 -4.94 28.85 17.57
C ASP A 390 -3.89 29.53 16.68
N LEU A 391 -4.18 29.60 15.37
CA LEU A 391 -3.30 30.19 14.35
C LEU A 391 -3.55 31.70 14.18
N SER A 392 -4.50 32.28 14.90
CA SER A 392 -4.85 33.70 14.80
C SER A 392 -3.67 34.65 15.09
N PRO A 393 -2.80 34.39 16.10
CA PRO A 393 -1.64 35.24 16.37
C PRO A 393 -0.61 35.20 15.23
N PHE A 394 -0.42 34.04 14.60
CA PHE A 394 0.49 33.88 13.47
C PHE A 394 0.02 34.66 12.24
N LYS A 395 -1.29 34.64 11.97
CA LYS A 395 -1.88 35.39 10.87
C LYS A 395 -1.69 36.90 11.06
N LEU A 396 -1.90 37.39 12.29
CA LEU A 396 -1.66 38.79 12.65
C LEU A 396 -0.20 39.23 12.42
N ASP A 397 0.77 38.40 12.81
CA ASP A 397 2.20 38.71 12.61
C ASP A 397 2.57 38.82 11.11
N ILE A 398 1.96 37.97 10.26
CA ILE A 398 2.17 37.98 8.80
C ILE A 398 1.47 39.17 8.15
N ASP A 399 0.23 39.45 8.53
CA ASP A 399 -0.54 40.58 7.99
C ASP A 399 0.15 41.92 8.32
N GLU A 400 0.72 42.06 9.52
CA GLU A 400 1.45 43.26 9.94
C GLU A 400 2.82 43.40 9.25
N LEU A 401 3.51 42.28 8.97
CA LEU A 401 4.74 42.27 8.16
C LEU A 401 4.45 42.74 6.72
N LEU A 402 3.36 42.25 6.13
CA LEU A 402 2.92 42.64 4.79
C LEU A 402 2.53 44.13 4.74
N SER A 403 1.78 44.61 5.75
CA SER A 403 1.45 46.04 5.87
C SER A 403 2.70 46.92 5.90
N ASN A 404 3.67 46.58 6.76
CA ASN A 404 4.90 47.34 6.90
C ASN A 404 5.78 47.31 5.63
N TYR A 405 5.77 46.20 4.89
CA TYR A 405 6.46 46.09 3.61
C TYR A 405 5.84 47.00 2.54
N THR A 406 4.51 47.09 2.54
CA THR A 406 3.75 47.92 1.59
C THR A 406 3.89 49.41 1.91
N GLU A 407 3.86 49.78 3.20
CA GLU A 407 4.03 51.18 3.65
C GLU A 407 5.45 51.72 3.47
N ALA A 408 6.47 50.87 3.58
CA ALA A 408 7.87 51.27 3.46
C ALA A 408 8.37 51.43 2.00
N ASN A 409 7.50 51.22 0.99
CA ASN A 409 7.80 51.33 -0.44
C ASN A 409 9.05 50.53 -0.85
N CYS A 410 9.27 49.39 -0.19
CA CYS A 410 10.46 48.55 -0.35
C CYS A 410 10.38 47.78 -1.68
N THR A 411 11.29 48.08 -2.60
CA THR A 411 11.33 47.45 -3.95
C THR A 411 12.37 46.34 -4.06
N ALA A 412 13.22 46.15 -3.05
CA ALA A 412 14.31 45.18 -3.08
C ALA A 412 14.17 44.07 -2.03
N PHE A 413 14.59 42.88 -2.40
CA PHE A 413 14.66 41.70 -1.53
C PHE A 413 15.46 41.92 -0.23
N ALA A 414 16.49 42.76 -0.30
CA ALA A 414 17.31 43.13 0.85
C ALA A 414 16.50 43.88 1.92
N ASP A 415 15.53 44.71 1.51
CA ASP A 415 14.68 45.48 2.40
C ASP A 415 13.64 44.59 3.08
N PHE A 416 13.09 43.63 2.34
CA PHE A 416 12.21 42.59 2.92
C PHE A 416 12.94 41.76 3.98
N LYS A 417 14.17 41.33 3.69
CA LYS A 417 15.00 40.58 4.64
C LYS A 417 15.29 41.40 5.89
N ARG A 418 15.52 42.71 5.76
CA ARG A 418 15.72 43.61 6.89
C ARG A 418 14.46 43.75 7.75
N LEU A 419 13.29 43.96 7.13
CA LEU A 419 12.00 44.03 7.81
C LEU A 419 11.65 42.72 8.52
N TRP A 420 11.82 41.59 7.86
CA TRP A 420 11.64 40.25 8.41
C TRP A 420 12.51 40.01 9.66
N MET A 421 13.81 40.35 9.58
CA MET A 421 14.75 40.20 10.69
C MET A 421 14.46 41.16 11.86
N SER A 422 13.72 42.25 11.61
CA SER A 422 13.31 43.21 12.64
C SER A 422 12.03 42.81 13.37
N LYS A 423 11.19 41.95 12.78
CA LYS A 423 9.92 41.50 13.37
C LYS A 423 10.16 40.42 14.42
N LYS A 424 9.61 40.64 15.61
CA LYS A 424 9.51 39.62 16.64
C LYS A 424 8.21 38.85 16.42
N PHE A 425 8.26 37.75 15.69
CA PHE A 425 7.10 36.88 15.49
C PHE A 425 6.63 36.31 16.83
N SER A 426 5.45 36.77 17.27
CA SER A 426 4.76 36.39 18.50
C SER A 426 4.61 34.87 18.61
N TYR A 427 4.26 34.23 17.49
CA TYR A 427 4.05 32.78 17.37
C TYR A 427 5.30 31.95 17.74
N ILE A 428 6.49 32.46 17.46
CA ILE A 428 7.77 31.77 17.72
C ILE A 428 8.15 31.85 19.20
N TYR A 429 7.72 32.91 19.89
CA TYR A 429 7.96 33.10 21.31
C TYR A 429 7.06 32.21 22.19
N GLU A 430 5.82 31.95 21.75
CA GLU A 430 4.88 31.05 22.45
C GLU A 430 5.18 29.57 22.18
N GLY A 431 5.71 29.21 21.00
CA GLY A 431 5.96 27.83 20.59
C GLY A 431 7.32 27.19 20.94
N ARG A 432 8.15 27.82 21.80
CA ARG A 432 9.59 27.49 22.04
C ARG A 432 10.05 26.05 21.68
N PRO A 433 10.65 25.82 20.51
CA PRO A 433 11.52 24.67 20.27
C PRO A 433 12.95 25.04 20.70
N LYS A 434 13.53 24.34 21.68
CA LYS A 434 14.85 24.67 22.24
C LYS A 434 16.04 24.36 21.32
N THR A 435 15.88 23.72 20.16
CA THR A 435 17.05 23.12 19.46
C THR A 435 17.17 23.32 17.95
N ASN A 436 16.28 24.03 17.24
CA ASN A 436 16.51 24.28 15.79
C ASN A 436 15.70 25.44 15.18
N SER A 437 15.66 26.59 15.86
CA SER A 437 14.94 27.80 15.40
C SER A 437 15.43 28.34 14.04
N GLY A 438 16.69 28.08 13.66
CA GLY A 438 17.27 28.60 12.41
C GLY A 438 16.68 28.00 11.12
N ALA A 439 16.54 26.66 11.07
CA ALA A 439 16.05 25.98 9.87
C ALA A 439 14.55 26.24 9.61
N PHE A 440 13.75 26.32 10.68
CA PHE A 440 12.34 26.67 10.60
C PHE A 440 12.13 28.11 10.11
N MET A 441 12.92 29.05 10.63
CA MET A 441 12.89 30.46 10.20
C MET A 441 13.27 30.64 8.73
N GLN A 442 14.25 29.87 8.23
CA GLN A 442 14.67 29.94 6.83
C GLN A 442 13.61 29.37 5.87
N SER A 443 12.96 28.26 6.24
CA SER A 443 11.89 27.67 5.44
C SER A 443 10.68 28.61 5.34
N LEU A 444 10.29 29.23 6.46
CA LEU A 444 9.18 30.16 6.50
C LEU A 444 9.47 31.45 5.70
N PHE A 445 10.69 31.98 5.82
CA PHE A 445 11.15 33.12 5.02
C PHE A 445 11.06 32.82 3.51
N LEU A 446 11.53 31.65 3.06
CA LEU A 446 11.42 31.24 1.65
C LEU A 446 9.97 31.14 1.17
N HIS A 447 9.06 30.67 2.02
CA HIS A 447 7.64 30.53 1.66
C HIS A 447 6.95 31.89 1.50
N CYS A 448 7.27 32.88 2.33
CA CYS A 448 6.75 34.26 2.21
C CYS A 448 7.28 34.98 0.95
N ILE A 449 8.53 34.73 0.56
CA ILE A 449 9.13 35.29 -0.66
C ILE A 449 8.44 34.77 -1.92
N ALA A 450 8.14 33.46 -1.97
CA ALA A 450 7.50 32.84 -3.13
C ALA A 450 6.11 33.44 -3.39
N ASN A 451 5.36 33.77 -2.34
CA ASN A 451 4.04 34.40 -2.48
C ASN A 451 4.11 35.89 -2.89
N MET A 452 5.14 36.63 -2.46
CA MET A 452 5.34 38.02 -2.91
C MET A 452 5.71 38.15 -4.39
N GLN A 453 6.56 37.25 -4.90
CA GLN A 453 6.93 37.24 -6.32
C GLN A 453 5.72 37.00 -7.23
N TYR A 454 4.72 36.25 -6.74
CA TYR A 454 3.48 35.97 -7.46
C TYR A 454 2.54 37.19 -7.51
N PHE A 455 2.49 37.99 -6.44
CA PHE A 455 1.66 39.20 -6.35
C PHE A 455 2.19 40.34 -7.23
N HIS A 456 3.51 40.57 -7.25
CA HIS A 456 4.09 41.65 -8.04
C HIS A 456 3.99 41.40 -9.56
N ALA A 457 4.01 40.13 -9.99
CA ALA A 457 3.89 39.76 -11.40
C ALA A 457 2.45 39.88 -11.94
N THR A 458 1.42 39.65 -11.11
CA THR A 458 0.02 39.66 -11.56
C THR A 458 -0.55 41.06 -11.73
N GLU A 459 -0.06 42.04 -10.97
CA GLU A 459 -0.54 43.43 -11.02
C GLU A 459 0.07 44.22 -12.20
N GLU A 460 1.34 43.98 -12.54
CA GLU A 460 2.04 44.54 -13.71
C GLU A 460 1.46 44.02 -15.05
N LEU A 461 1.11 42.73 -15.12
CA LEU A 461 0.51 42.10 -16.31
C LEU A 461 -0.90 42.64 -16.62
N LYS A 462 -1.63 43.07 -15.58
CA LYS A 462 -2.97 43.65 -15.74
C LYS A 462 -2.90 45.07 -16.32
N LYS A 463 -1.95 45.89 -15.87
CA LYS A 463 -1.70 47.26 -16.39
C LYS A 463 -1.19 47.26 -17.83
N LEU A 464 -0.31 46.31 -18.19
CA LEU A 464 0.17 46.15 -19.57
C LEU A 464 -0.96 45.76 -20.54
N LYS A 465 -1.91 44.92 -20.09
CA LYS A 465 -3.07 44.52 -20.90
C LYS A 465 -4.01 45.70 -21.16
N GLU A 466 -4.24 46.57 -20.18
CA GLU A 466 -5.08 47.75 -20.33
C GLU A 466 -4.44 48.79 -21.28
N PHE A 467 -3.15 49.05 -21.17
CA PHE A 467 -2.40 49.94 -22.07
C PHE A 467 -2.40 49.47 -23.53
N VAL A 468 -2.26 48.16 -23.77
CA VAL A 468 -2.31 47.58 -25.12
C VAL A 468 -3.71 47.68 -25.74
N VAL A 469 -4.77 47.58 -24.94
CA VAL A 469 -6.15 47.75 -25.43
C VAL A 469 -6.42 49.22 -25.76
N GLU A 470 -5.96 50.17 -24.94
CA GLU A 470 -6.14 51.60 -25.17
C GLU A 470 -5.34 52.12 -26.38
N ALA A 471 -4.08 51.68 -26.55
CA ALA A 471 -3.28 52.02 -27.73
C ALA A 471 -3.91 51.49 -29.04
N LYS A 472 -4.58 50.33 -28.97
CA LYS A 472 -5.28 49.72 -30.10
C LYS A 472 -6.59 50.45 -30.43
N GLN A 473 -7.30 50.95 -29.42
CA GLN A 473 -8.51 51.77 -29.61
C GLN A 473 -8.19 53.16 -30.19
N ASN A 474 -7.01 53.70 -29.90
CA ASN A 474 -6.53 54.97 -30.45
C ASN A 474 -5.78 54.84 -31.79
N GLY A 475 -5.83 53.67 -32.45
CA GLY A 475 -5.27 53.43 -33.79
C GLY A 475 -3.74 53.34 -33.86
N MET A 476 -3.06 53.14 -32.73
CA MET A 476 -1.60 52.99 -32.66
C MET A 476 -1.17 51.53 -32.76
N ASP A 477 -1.38 50.91 -33.93
CA ASP A 477 -1.24 49.47 -34.16
C ASP A 477 0.19 48.91 -33.97
N VAL A 478 1.20 49.78 -33.93
CA VAL A 478 2.60 49.40 -33.65
C VAL A 478 2.77 48.92 -32.20
N VAL A 479 2.01 49.46 -31.23
CA VAL A 479 2.19 49.15 -29.81
C VAL A 479 1.73 47.71 -29.46
N PRO A 480 0.51 47.26 -29.85
CA PRO A 480 0.11 45.87 -29.65
C PRO A 480 1.01 44.87 -30.40
N ALA A 481 1.48 45.23 -31.60
CA ALA A 481 2.37 44.38 -32.39
C ALA A 481 3.74 44.22 -31.73
N LEU A 482 4.31 45.30 -31.17
CA LEU A 482 5.58 45.26 -30.46
C LEU A 482 5.47 44.48 -29.15
N VAL A 483 4.42 44.72 -28.35
CA VAL A 483 4.20 43.99 -27.08
C VAL A 483 3.96 42.50 -27.34
N LYS A 484 3.16 42.15 -28.35
CA LYS A 484 2.97 40.75 -28.75
C LYS A 484 4.28 40.10 -29.17
N LYS A 485 5.12 40.79 -29.95
CA LYS A 485 6.42 40.27 -30.40
C LYS A 485 7.46 40.16 -29.27
N MET A 486 7.37 41.01 -28.25
CA MET A 486 8.20 40.93 -27.03
C MET A 486 7.75 39.77 -26.13
N MET A 487 6.43 39.55 -26.00
CA MET A 487 5.85 38.41 -25.29
C MET A 487 6.15 37.08 -25.97
N ASP A 488 6.00 37.00 -27.29
CA ASP A 488 6.28 35.81 -28.10
C ASP A 488 7.78 35.42 -28.08
N LYS A 489 8.67 36.37 -27.73
CA LYS A 489 10.12 36.14 -27.60
C LYS A 489 10.61 36.01 -26.15
N GLY A 490 9.74 36.04 -25.16
CA GLY A 490 10.09 35.85 -23.75
C GLY A 490 11.00 36.96 -23.15
N MET A 491 11.01 38.17 -23.73
CA MET A 491 11.77 39.29 -23.15
C MET A 491 11.01 39.89 -21.96
N ILE A 492 11.67 39.97 -20.80
CA ILE A 492 11.08 40.50 -19.56
C ILE A 492 10.98 42.03 -19.64
N LEU A 493 9.77 42.58 -19.50
CA LEU A 493 9.54 44.01 -19.32
C LEU A 493 9.87 44.40 -17.87
N PHE A 494 11.04 45.00 -17.66
CA PHE A 494 11.28 45.85 -16.49
C PHE A 494 11.48 47.29 -16.97
N GLY A 495 10.62 48.20 -16.51
CA GLY A 495 10.94 49.62 -16.41
C GLY A 495 10.43 50.59 -17.47
N PHE A 496 9.17 50.51 -17.94
CA PHE A 496 8.69 51.53 -18.91
C PHE A 496 7.33 52.20 -18.71
N ILE A 497 6.54 51.95 -17.65
CA ILE A 497 5.23 52.63 -17.51
C ILE A 497 5.09 53.27 -16.14
N ASN A 498 5.79 54.39 -15.97
CA ASN A 498 5.62 55.30 -14.84
C ASN A 498 5.06 56.66 -15.31
N LEU A 499 4.21 56.65 -16.32
CA LEU A 499 3.62 57.85 -16.90
C LEU A 499 2.17 57.56 -17.27
N LEU A 500 1.28 58.39 -16.74
CA LEU A 500 -0.14 58.59 -17.05
C LEU A 500 -1.12 57.81 -16.17
N GLY A 501 -1.98 58.55 -15.48
CA GLY A 501 -2.90 58.04 -14.48
C GLY A 501 -4.30 58.65 -14.49
N ASP A 502 -5.03 58.22 -13.47
CA ASP A 502 -6.16 58.81 -12.75
C ASP A 502 -7.64 58.58 -13.16
N SER A 503 -8.41 58.28 -12.11
CA SER A 503 -9.88 58.21 -11.94
C SER A 503 -10.66 56.96 -12.41
N GLY A 504 -11.15 56.15 -11.45
CA GLY A 504 -12.01 54.98 -11.72
C GLY A 504 -12.90 54.51 -10.55
N ALA A 505 -13.11 55.32 -9.51
CA ALA A 505 -13.84 54.91 -8.30
C ALA A 505 -15.36 54.67 -8.49
N LYS A 506 -15.93 54.97 -9.67
CA LYS A 506 -17.38 54.88 -9.92
C LYS A 506 -17.84 53.56 -10.56
N GLN A 507 -16.93 52.77 -11.15
CA GLN A 507 -17.27 51.54 -11.89
C GLN A 507 -17.31 50.26 -11.03
N VAL A 508 -16.76 50.29 -9.81
CA VAL A 508 -16.60 49.08 -8.97
C VAL A 508 -17.92 48.64 -8.31
N ASN A 509 -18.83 49.58 -8.01
CA ASN A 509 -20.07 49.25 -7.29
C ASN A 509 -21.16 48.65 -8.18
N GLU A 510 -21.20 48.98 -9.48
CA GLU A 510 -22.20 48.42 -10.41
C GLU A 510 -21.84 46.98 -10.85
N LEU A 511 -20.54 46.64 -10.87
CA LEU A 511 -20.04 45.31 -11.24
C LEU A 511 -20.31 44.23 -10.17
N ASN A 512 -20.26 44.59 -8.88
CA ASN A 512 -20.51 43.66 -7.78
C ASN A 512 -21.97 43.19 -7.70
N ALA A 513 -22.93 44.08 -8.00
CA ALA A 513 -24.36 43.73 -7.98
C ALA A 513 -24.76 42.78 -9.13
N SER A 514 -24.08 42.87 -10.27
CA SER A 514 -24.35 42.04 -11.45
C SER A 514 -23.70 40.65 -11.36
N GLN A 515 -22.53 40.54 -10.72
CA GLN A 515 -21.89 39.24 -10.46
C GLN A 515 -22.69 38.36 -9.48
N ASN A 516 -23.24 38.92 -8.40
CA ASN A 516 -23.97 38.13 -7.41
C ASN A 516 -25.27 37.49 -7.95
N LYS A 517 -25.93 38.12 -8.94
CA LYS A 517 -27.09 37.53 -9.63
C LYS A 517 -26.70 36.39 -10.59
N ARG A 518 -25.51 36.47 -11.20
CA ARG A 518 -25.02 35.44 -12.14
C ARG A 518 -24.45 34.21 -11.43
N VAL A 519 -23.82 34.39 -10.26
CA VAL A 519 -23.30 33.28 -9.44
C VAL A 519 -24.44 32.39 -8.92
N LYS A 520 -25.58 32.99 -8.52
CA LYS A 520 -26.74 32.23 -8.04
C LYS A 520 -27.41 31.40 -9.14
N PHE A 521 -27.52 31.96 -10.35
CA PHE A 521 -28.02 31.24 -11.53
C PHE A 521 -27.06 30.15 -12.03
N ALA A 522 -25.75 30.36 -11.90
CA ALA A 522 -24.74 29.37 -12.25
C ALA A 522 -24.70 28.20 -11.25
N CYS A 523 -24.88 28.47 -9.95
CA CYS A 523 -24.99 27.42 -8.93
C CYS A 523 -26.25 26.56 -9.12
N ASP A 524 -27.41 27.16 -9.40
CA ASP A 524 -28.66 26.40 -9.61
C ASP A 524 -28.61 25.52 -10.88
N LYS A 525 -27.78 25.90 -11.88
CA LYS A 525 -27.54 25.08 -13.08
C LYS A 525 -26.41 24.05 -12.93
N LEU A 526 -25.44 24.28 -12.06
CA LEU A 526 -24.28 23.38 -11.87
C LEU A 526 -24.66 22.06 -11.18
N PHE A 527 -25.70 22.05 -10.34
CA PHE A 527 -26.07 20.88 -9.55
C PHE A 527 -27.22 20.04 -10.13
N MET A 528 -27.77 20.41 -11.29
CA MET A 528 -28.96 19.74 -11.81
C MET A 528 -28.72 18.62 -12.81
N ASN A 529 -27.59 18.48 -13.54
CA ASN A 529 -27.43 17.29 -14.41
C ASN A 529 -26.09 16.99 -15.14
N THR A 530 -24.90 16.97 -14.52
CA THR A 530 -23.71 16.44 -15.25
C THR A 530 -22.63 15.79 -14.38
N GLN A 531 -22.01 14.74 -14.94
CA GLN A 531 -20.94 13.86 -14.43
C GLN A 531 -19.61 14.57 -14.05
N ILE A 532 -19.62 15.57 -13.18
CA ILE A 532 -18.40 16.23 -12.69
C ILE A 532 -17.95 15.72 -11.31
N GLU A 533 -18.84 15.12 -10.53
CA GLU A 533 -18.44 14.47 -9.26
C GLU A 533 -17.51 13.27 -9.45
N SER A 534 -17.55 12.60 -10.61
CA SER A 534 -16.62 11.49 -10.92
C SER A 534 -15.19 11.93 -11.21
N TYR A 535 -14.93 13.24 -11.40
CA TYR A 535 -13.60 13.76 -11.73
C TYR A 535 -12.87 14.43 -10.56
N MET A 536 -13.53 14.66 -9.41
CA MET A 536 -12.87 15.21 -8.22
C MET A 536 -12.16 14.16 -7.33
N HIS A 537 -12.17 12.89 -7.72
CA HIS A 537 -11.46 11.81 -7.02
C HIS A 537 -10.47 11.05 -7.91
N MET A 538 -9.74 11.76 -8.77
CA MET A 538 -8.60 11.16 -9.46
C MET A 538 -7.37 11.09 -8.53
N ASP A 539 -6.99 9.85 -8.20
CA ASP A 539 -5.77 9.48 -7.48
C ASP A 539 -4.55 9.84 -8.36
N LEU A 540 -3.73 10.82 -7.93
CA LEU A 540 -2.50 11.28 -8.60
C LEU A 540 -1.35 10.24 -8.57
N SER A 541 -1.66 8.95 -8.66
CA SER A 541 -0.65 7.88 -8.62
C SER A 541 -0.74 6.85 -9.76
N SER A 542 -1.55 7.08 -10.80
CA SER A 542 -1.39 6.37 -12.07
C SER A 542 -0.42 7.11 -12.98
N GLU A 543 0.71 6.48 -13.34
CA GLU A 543 1.51 6.93 -14.48
C GLU A 543 0.62 6.97 -15.74
N LEU A 544 0.55 8.14 -16.39
CA LEU A 544 -0.19 8.32 -17.63
C LEU A 544 0.53 7.59 -18.77
N GLU A 545 -0.12 6.59 -19.36
CA GLU A 545 0.32 5.98 -20.62
C GLU A 545 0.00 6.91 -21.79
N LEU A 546 1.05 7.41 -22.46
CA LEU A 546 0.97 8.31 -23.62
C LEU A 546 0.09 7.74 -24.76
N ASP A 547 0.05 6.42 -24.90
CA ASP A 547 -0.75 5.72 -25.91
C ASP A 547 -2.26 5.81 -25.65
N LYS A 548 -2.69 5.90 -24.38
CA LYS A 548 -4.10 6.13 -24.03
C LYS A 548 -4.52 7.56 -24.38
N ILE A 549 -3.62 8.53 -24.23
CA ILE A 549 -3.87 9.92 -24.61
C ILE A 549 -3.96 10.06 -26.13
N LYS A 550 -3.06 9.40 -26.89
CA LYS A 550 -3.12 9.35 -28.36
C LYS A 550 -4.43 8.73 -28.84
N LYS A 551 -4.83 7.60 -28.25
CA LYS A 551 -6.10 6.92 -28.57
C LYS A 551 -7.32 7.78 -28.25
N SER A 552 -7.42 8.34 -27.04
CA SER A 552 -8.53 9.23 -26.67
C SER A 552 -8.59 10.53 -27.49
N SER A 553 -7.46 11.11 -27.89
CA SER A 553 -7.43 12.28 -28.78
C SER A 553 -7.93 11.95 -30.19
N THR A 554 -7.67 10.73 -30.67
CA THR A 554 -8.08 10.26 -31.99
C THR A 554 -9.57 9.92 -32.00
N ASP A 555 -10.04 9.25 -30.95
CA ASP A 555 -11.45 8.92 -30.75
C ASP A 555 -12.31 10.20 -30.58
N TYR A 556 -11.79 11.22 -29.89
CA TYR A 556 -12.44 12.52 -29.76
C TYR A 556 -12.53 13.28 -31.10
N ALA A 557 -11.49 13.22 -31.94
CA ALA A 557 -11.51 13.84 -33.27
C ALA A 557 -12.52 13.16 -34.20
N LYS A 558 -12.60 11.82 -34.18
CA LYS A 558 -13.62 11.06 -34.92
C LYS A 558 -15.04 11.36 -34.43
N ALA A 559 -15.25 11.43 -33.12
CA ALA A 559 -16.54 11.77 -32.54
C ALA A 559 -16.97 13.20 -32.90
N LYS A 560 -16.02 14.14 -32.98
CA LYS A 560 -16.26 15.52 -33.42
C LYS A 560 -16.65 15.59 -34.90
N GLU A 561 -15.99 14.82 -35.78
CA GLU A 561 -16.36 14.73 -37.21
C GLU A 561 -17.75 14.13 -37.42
N LEU A 562 -18.07 13.03 -36.72
CA LEU A 562 -19.39 12.39 -36.77
C LEU A 562 -20.50 13.34 -36.29
N ALA A 563 -20.28 14.05 -35.18
CA ALA A 563 -21.24 15.03 -34.65
C ALA A 563 -21.42 16.24 -35.59
N LEU A 564 -20.38 16.66 -36.31
CA LEU A 564 -20.46 17.73 -37.32
C LEU A 564 -21.16 17.26 -38.61
N ALA A 565 -20.98 16.00 -39.01
CA ALA A 565 -21.64 15.40 -40.16
C ALA A 565 -23.15 15.16 -39.94
N GLU A 566 -23.57 14.87 -38.71
CA GLU A 566 -24.99 14.84 -38.35
C GLU A 566 -25.58 16.25 -38.24
N ALA A 567 -24.84 17.21 -37.69
CA ALA A 567 -25.29 18.59 -37.55
C ALA A 567 -25.44 19.33 -38.90
N SER A 568 -24.63 18.99 -39.91
CA SER A 568 -24.71 19.58 -41.26
C SER A 568 -25.89 19.10 -42.10
N GLN A 569 -26.62 18.06 -41.66
CA GLN A 569 -27.85 17.62 -42.33
C GLN A 569 -29.08 18.46 -41.95
N VAL A 570 -28.99 19.29 -40.90
CA VAL A 570 -30.15 20.00 -40.31
C VAL A 570 -30.02 21.53 -40.40
N VAL A 571 -28.81 22.07 -40.56
CA VAL A 571 -28.57 23.53 -40.61
C VAL A 571 -27.54 23.85 -41.69
N ASP A 572 -27.77 24.91 -42.47
CA ASP A 572 -26.86 25.42 -43.49
C ASP A 572 -25.67 26.12 -42.79
N VAL A 573 -24.51 25.46 -42.73
CA VAL A 573 -23.36 25.92 -41.93
C VAL A 573 -22.27 26.51 -42.83
N GLU A 574 -22.47 27.72 -43.32
CA GLU A 574 -21.39 28.50 -43.97
C GLU A 574 -20.43 29.18 -42.96
N ASP A 575 -20.82 29.34 -41.69
CA ASP A 575 -19.98 29.98 -40.65
C ASP A 575 -19.01 29.04 -39.91
N ALA A 576 -19.00 27.74 -40.20
CA ALA A 576 -18.07 26.79 -39.57
C ALA A 576 -16.78 26.54 -40.36
N LYS A 577 -16.52 27.28 -41.45
CA LYS A 577 -15.25 27.15 -42.20
C LYS A 577 -14.02 27.51 -41.38
N HIS A 578 -14.16 28.28 -40.28
CA HIS A 578 -13.04 28.69 -39.43
C HIS A 578 -12.77 27.73 -38.26
N ILE A 579 -13.74 26.88 -37.87
CA ILE A 579 -13.53 25.85 -36.84
C ILE A 579 -12.78 24.64 -37.42
N VAL A 580 -12.76 24.54 -38.75
CA VAL A 580 -12.10 23.49 -39.54
C VAL A 580 -10.60 23.77 -39.77
N GLN A 581 -10.11 24.98 -39.48
CA GLN A 581 -8.70 25.33 -39.64
C GLN A 581 -8.03 25.58 -38.28
N ASP A 582 -7.81 24.52 -37.52
CA ASP A 582 -6.72 24.50 -36.53
C ASP A 582 -5.83 23.31 -36.88
N ASP A 583 -4.78 23.59 -37.65
CA ASP A 583 -4.05 22.64 -38.51
C ASP A 583 -3.18 21.59 -37.77
N LYS A 584 -3.32 21.40 -36.45
CA LYS A 584 -2.59 20.34 -35.72
C LYS A 584 -3.39 19.76 -34.55
N LEU A 585 -3.54 18.44 -34.54
CA LEU A 585 -4.16 17.69 -33.45
C LEU A 585 -3.34 17.86 -32.17
N LEU A 586 -3.99 17.81 -31.01
CA LEU A 586 -3.32 17.94 -29.71
C LEU A 586 -2.18 16.91 -29.54
N GLY A 587 -2.34 15.72 -30.12
CA GLY A 587 -1.29 14.71 -30.21
C GLY A 587 -0.04 15.17 -30.96
N ASP A 588 -0.20 15.96 -32.03
CA ASP A 588 0.90 16.50 -32.84
C ASP A 588 1.65 17.61 -32.09
N LYS A 589 0.92 18.44 -31.31
CA LYS A 589 1.53 19.46 -30.44
C LYS A 589 2.32 18.83 -29.28
N VAL A 590 1.83 17.73 -28.72
CA VAL A 590 2.55 16.98 -27.68
C VAL A 590 3.79 16.29 -28.27
N GLU A 591 3.72 15.77 -29.49
CA GLU A 591 4.85 15.18 -30.20
C GLU A 591 5.94 16.22 -30.54
N GLU A 592 5.54 17.47 -30.82
CA GLU A 592 6.46 18.60 -31.02
C GLU A 592 7.16 19.01 -29.71
N ILE A 593 6.44 19.01 -28.57
CA ILE A 593 7.01 19.26 -27.24
C ILE A 593 7.96 18.15 -26.79
N VAL A 594 7.64 16.88 -27.10
CA VAL A 594 8.52 15.75 -26.81
C VAL A 594 9.79 15.83 -27.64
N LYS A 595 9.70 16.23 -28.92
CA LYS A 595 10.88 16.48 -29.77
C LYS A 595 11.76 17.62 -29.23
N ASP A 596 11.17 18.69 -28.73
CA ASP A 596 11.92 19.83 -28.16
C ASP A 596 12.59 19.46 -26.82
N TRP A 597 11.91 18.63 -26.01
CA TRP A 597 12.48 18.06 -24.79
C TRP A 597 13.63 17.11 -25.07
N ASP A 598 13.49 16.24 -26.07
CA ASP A 598 14.55 15.33 -26.50
C ASP A 598 15.75 16.09 -27.10
N ALA A 599 15.53 17.20 -27.81
CA ALA A 599 16.60 18.08 -28.30
C ALA A 599 17.34 18.79 -27.16
N GLN A 600 16.64 19.23 -26.10
CA GLN A 600 17.28 19.80 -24.90
C GLN A 600 18.03 18.75 -24.08
N LYS A 601 17.50 17.53 -24.03
CA LYS A 601 18.13 16.37 -23.39
C LYS A 601 19.43 15.99 -24.13
N GLU A 602 19.42 15.95 -25.46
CA GLU A 602 20.61 15.75 -26.32
C GLU A 602 21.65 16.86 -26.10
N ALA A 603 21.25 18.14 -26.08
CA ALA A 603 22.15 19.27 -25.81
C ALA A 603 22.74 19.25 -24.39
N PHE A 604 21.99 18.74 -23.41
CA PHE A 604 22.48 18.50 -22.06
C PHE A 604 23.50 17.35 -22.02
N TYR A 605 23.28 16.28 -22.78
CA TYR A 605 24.23 15.16 -22.92
C TYR A 605 25.51 15.55 -23.68
N GLU A 606 25.43 16.41 -24.70
CA GLU A 606 26.60 16.97 -25.38
C GLU A 606 27.45 17.84 -24.43
N LYS A 607 26.82 18.63 -23.55
CA LYS A 607 27.52 19.49 -22.58
C LYS A 607 28.08 18.75 -21.37
N THR A 608 27.49 17.62 -20.99
CA THR A 608 27.91 16.85 -19.82
C THR A 608 28.74 15.62 -20.17
N GLY A 609 28.87 15.29 -21.47
CA GLY A 609 29.70 14.20 -21.99
C GLY A 609 29.11 12.79 -21.85
N LEU A 610 27.84 12.68 -21.42
CA LEU A 610 27.16 11.40 -21.20
C LEU A 610 26.44 10.96 -22.48
N ILE A 611 27.11 10.18 -23.33
CA ILE A 611 26.53 9.63 -24.58
C ILE A 611 25.54 8.49 -24.23
N ALA A 612 24.27 8.66 -24.58
CA ALA A 612 23.23 7.63 -24.48
C ALA A 612 23.01 6.96 -25.85
N LEU A 613 23.27 5.65 -25.96
CA LEU A 613 22.94 4.86 -27.16
C LEU A 613 21.48 4.39 -27.10
N GLN A 614 20.63 5.05 -27.89
CA GLN A 614 19.26 4.64 -28.20
C GLN A 614 19.26 3.36 -29.07
N VAL A 615 18.31 2.44 -28.82
CA VAL A 615 17.95 1.37 -29.78
C VAL A 615 16.47 1.47 -30.14
N ASP A 616 16.28 1.34 -31.45
CA ASP A 616 15.17 1.58 -32.37
C ASP A 616 13.95 0.63 -32.18
N THR A 617 12.74 1.18 -32.34
CA THR A 617 11.43 0.58 -32.03
C THR A 617 10.63 0.13 -33.27
N SER A 618 11.31 -0.23 -34.35
CA SER A 618 10.65 -0.57 -35.62
C SER A 618 10.11 -2.01 -35.77
N ILE A 619 10.06 -2.85 -34.72
CA ILE A 619 9.70 -4.29 -34.85
C ILE A 619 8.25 -4.63 -34.40
N PHE A 620 7.45 -3.70 -33.89
CA PHE A 620 6.09 -4.04 -33.38
C PHE A 620 4.93 -3.81 -34.36
N LYS A 621 5.14 -4.01 -35.66
CA LYS A 621 4.06 -3.93 -36.67
C LYS A 621 3.77 -5.21 -37.44
N LEU A 622 4.23 -6.38 -36.99
CA LEU A 622 3.88 -7.65 -37.62
C LEU A 622 3.42 -8.68 -36.58
N VAL A 623 2.29 -9.31 -36.90
CA VAL A 623 1.70 -10.51 -36.30
C VAL A 623 0.77 -10.29 -35.10
N GLY A 624 -0.40 -9.73 -35.41
CA GLY A 624 -1.65 -10.32 -34.95
C GLY A 624 -2.25 -11.10 -36.11
N GLU A 625 -2.15 -12.44 -36.06
CA GLU A 625 -2.91 -13.43 -36.84
C GLU A 625 -2.34 -14.81 -36.45
N ASP A 626 -3.07 -15.61 -35.68
CA ASP A 626 -3.47 -16.98 -36.06
C ASP A 626 -4.04 -17.83 -34.90
N LEU A 627 -5.27 -18.29 -35.16
CA LEU A 627 -5.83 -19.63 -34.93
C LEU A 627 -6.35 -20.06 -33.53
N ASN A 628 -7.68 -19.91 -33.41
CA ASN A 628 -8.59 -20.96 -32.95
C ASN A 628 -8.29 -22.31 -33.63
N SER A 629 -8.19 -23.41 -32.87
CA SER A 629 -8.77 -24.72 -33.24
C SER A 629 -8.65 -25.78 -32.12
N ALA A 630 -9.72 -26.58 -32.04
CA ALA A 630 -9.86 -27.91 -31.40
C ALA A 630 -10.43 -27.98 -29.96
N GLU A 631 -11.66 -28.50 -29.93
CA GLU A 631 -12.53 -28.85 -28.80
C GLU A 631 -12.15 -30.17 -28.09
N GLU A 632 -12.71 -30.32 -26.87
CA GLU A 632 -12.90 -31.49 -25.96
C GLU A 632 -13.58 -32.75 -26.58
N PRO A 633 -13.94 -33.85 -25.85
CA PRO A 633 -13.70 -34.29 -24.44
C PRO A 633 -13.32 -35.79 -24.27
N LEU A 634 -13.01 -36.27 -23.05
CA LEU A 634 -13.26 -37.67 -22.63
C LEU A 634 -13.26 -37.87 -21.10
N LEU A 635 -14.44 -38.18 -20.56
CA LEU A 635 -14.69 -38.67 -19.20
C LEU A 635 -14.43 -40.19 -19.14
N ALA A 636 -13.64 -40.65 -18.17
CA ALA A 636 -13.60 -42.05 -17.75
C ALA A 636 -13.54 -42.14 -16.22
N ARG A 637 -14.37 -43.04 -15.67
CA ARG A 637 -14.52 -43.37 -14.24
C ARG A 637 -13.19 -43.85 -13.66
N VAL A 638 -12.77 -43.24 -12.55
CA VAL A 638 -11.70 -43.73 -11.67
C VAL A 638 -12.38 -44.37 -10.46
N SER A 639 -11.96 -45.58 -10.08
CA SER A 639 -12.53 -46.37 -8.97
C SER A 639 -11.80 -46.10 -7.66
N ASP A 640 -12.52 -46.22 -6.54
CA ASP A 640 -12.12 -45.88 -5.16
C ASP A 640 -10.76 -46.47 -4.68
N GLU A 641 -10.26 -47.56 -5.28
CA GLU A 641 -8.92 -48.10 -4.96
C GLU A 641 -7.75 -47.27 -5.55
N GLU A 642 -7.98 -46.53 -6.64
CA GLU A 642 -6.98 -45.60 -7.19
C GLU A 642 -6.91 -44.29 -6.39
N GLU A 643 -8.01 -43.89 -5.72
CA GLU A 643 -8.08 -42.68 -4.91
C GLU A 643 -7.26 -42.81 -3.61
N ASP A 644 -7.26 -44.00 -3.00
CA ASP A 644 -6.42 -44.31 -1.83
C ASP A 644 -4.94 -44.51 -2.18
N ALA A 645 -4.63 -45.07 -3.35
CA ALA A 645 -3.25 -45.14 -3.84
C ALA A 645 -2.72 -43.73 -4.21
N LEU A 646 -3.57 -42.87 -4.77
CA LEU A 646 -3.26 -41.46 -5.05
C LEU A 646 -3.13 -40.63 -3.77
N SER A 647 -3.91 -40.91 -2.72
CA SER A 647 -3.83 -40.18 -1.44
C SER A 647 -2.56 -40.52 -0.67
N VAL A 648 -2.14 -41.80 -0.66
CA VAL A 648 -0.85 -42.23 -0.07
C VAL A 648 0.33 -41.74 -0.91
N ALA A 649 0.25 -41.79 -2.24
CA ALA A 649 1.26 -41.21 -3.12
C ALA A 649 1.32 -39.67 -3.01
N ALA A 650 0.19 -39.00 -2.80
CA ALA A 650 0.11 -37.55 -2.57
C ALA A 650 0.69 -37.17 -1.21
N ALA A 651 0.43 -37.95 -0.15
CA ALA A 651 1.01 -37.76 1.18
C ALA A 651 2.54 -37.96 1.16
N ALA A 652 3.03 -39.02 0.51
CA ALA A 652 4.47 -39.24 0.29
C ALA A 652 5.10 -38.15 -0.61
N ALA A 653 4.35 -37.64 -1.59
CA ALA A 653 4.78 -36.52 -2.43
C ALA A 653 4.72 -35.16 -1.72
N LEU A 654 3.88 -34.99 -0.69
CA LEU A 654 3.81 -33.81 0.17
C LEU A 654 4.97 -33.79 1.16
N GLU A 655 5.27 -34.91 1.83
CA GLU A 655 6.50 -35.04 2.63
C GLU A 655 7.75 -34.85 1.76
N GLY A 656 7.79 -35.46 0.56
CA GLY A 656 8.88 -35.24 -0.40
C GLY A 656 9.04 -33.79 -0.85
N ARG A 657 7.95 -33.01 -0.94
CA ARG A 657 8.00 -31.57 -1.29
C ARG A 657 8.58 -30.71 -0.18
N GLU A 658 8.24 -30.95 1.09
CA GLU A 658 8.78 -30.18 2.21
C GLU A 658 10.32 -30.31 2.29
N TRP A 659 10.85 -31.53 2.12
CA TRP A 659 12.30 -31.75 2.08
C TRP A 659 12.97 -31.03 0.91
N TRP A 660 12.35 -31.01 -0.27
CA TRP A 660 12.86 -30.29 -1.44
C TRP A 660 12.83 -28.77 -1.25
N GLU A 661 11.82 -28.24 -0.57
CA GLU A 661 11.72 -26.80 -0.26
C GLU A 661 12.82 -26.37 0.71
N TRP A 662 13.02 -27.11 1.81
CA TRP A 662 14.12 -26.85 2.74
C TRP A 662 15.50 -27.04 2.08
N ALA A 663 15.69 -28.08 1.27
CA ALA A 663 16.92 -28.28 0.52
C ALA A 663 17.18 -27.11 -0.45
N SER A 664 16.14 -26.60 -1.12
CA SER A 664 16.27 -25.43 -2.01
C SER A 664 16.62 -24.16 -1.24
N LEU A 665 16.07 -23.96 -0.04
CA LEU A 665 16.34 -22.78 0.78
C LEU A 665 17.74 -22.79 1.39
N VAL A 666 18.22 -23.96 1.83
CA VAL A 666 19.52 -24.08 2.53
C VAL A 666 20.70 -24.25 1.56
N SER A 667 20.48 -24.85 0.39
CA SER A 667 21.55 -25.19 -0.56
C SER A 667 22.47 -24.03 -1.00
N PRO A 668 22.00 -22.78 -1.21
CA PRO A 668 22.90 -21.68 -1.57
C PRO A 668 23.95 -21.42 -0.48
N PHE A 669 23.56 -21.50 0.79
CA PHE A 669 24.43 -21.19 1.93
C PHE A 669 25.48 -22.29 2.16
N PHE A 670 25.11 -23.55 1.89
CA PHE A 670 26.04 -24.68 1.87
C PHE A 670 27.12 -24.49 0.80
N PHE A 671 26.71 -24.26 -0.45
CA PHE A 671 27.63 -24.10 -1.57
C PHE A 671 28.48 -22.83 -1.48
N TRP A 672 27.98 -21.75 -0.88
CA TRP A 672 28.81 -20.58 -0.60
C TRP A 672 29.88 -20.85 0.46
N GLY A 673 29.55 -21.57 1.54
CA GLY A 673 30.52 -21.91 2.58
C GLY A 673 31.66 -22.78 2.04
N THR A 674 31.35 -23.81 1.26
CA THR A 674 32.37 -24.67 0.63
C THR A 674 33.13 -23.97 -0.50
N ALA A 675 32.48 -23.09 -1.27
CA ALA A 675 33.14 -22.33 -2.32
C ALA A 675 34.18 -21.35 -1.78
N MET A 676 33.95 -20.73 -0.62
CA MET A 676 34.97 -19.86 0.01
C MET A 676 36.25 -20.61 0.36
N VAL A 677 36.13 -21.84 0.88
CA VAL A 677 37.27 -22.72 1.18
C VAL A 677 38.04 -23.07 -0.10
N ALA A 678 37.31 -23.41 -1.17
CA ALA A 678 37.90 -23.71 -2.48
C ALA A 678 38.60 -22.50 -3.11
N MET A 679 38.01 -21.30 -3.01
CA MET A 679 38.60 -20.06 -3.52
C MET A 679 39.92 -19.71 -2.82
N LYS A 680 39.96 -19.80 -1.48
CA LYS A 680 41.18 -19.46 -0.71
C LYS A 680 42.39 -20.29 -1.14
N GLY A 681 42.18 -21.56 -1.53
CA GLY A 681 43.26 -22.42 -2.02
C GLY A 681 43.81 -22.02 -3.39
N VAL A 682 43.01 -21.36 -4.23
CA VAL A 682 43.35 -21.07 -5.64
C VAL A 682 43.71 -19.60 -5.88
N ILE A 683 43.19 -18.65 -5.08
CA ILE A 683 43.47 -17.21 -5.20
C ILE A 683 44.98 -16.91 -5.25
N PRO A 684 45.86 -17.47 -4.40
CA PRO A 684 47.29 -17.17 -4.44
C PRO A 684 47.98 -17.53 -5.76
N LYS A 685 47.45 -18.52 -6.50
CA LYS A 685 48.02 -19.01 -7.77
C LYS A 685 47.47 -18.31 -9.00
N THR A 686 46.29 -17.70 -8.88
CA THR A 686 45.52 -17.21 -10.04
C THR A 686 45.26 -15.72 -10.02
N GLY A 687 45.16 -15.11 -8.84
CA GLY A 687 44.80 -13.71 -8.64
C GLY A 687 43.32 -13.55 -8.24
N PRO A 688 43.00 -12.55 -7.39
CA PRO A 688 41.66 -12.37 -6.83
C PRO A 688 40.63 -12.02 -7.91
N PHE A 689 40.93 -11.07 -8.81
CA PHE A 689 39.99 -10.63 -9.84
C PHE A 689 39.79 -11.69 -10.93
N PHE A 690 40.82 -12.47 -11.24
CA PHE A 690 40.71 -13.62 -12.14
C PHE A 690 39.74 -14.67 -11.61
N VAL A 691 39.86 -15.05 -10.33
CA VAL A 691 38.93 -15.99 -9.68
C VAL A 691 37.50 -15.43 -9.69
N ALA A 692 37.33 -14.15 -9.38
CA ALA A 692 36.01 -13.50 -9.39
C ALA A 692 35.37 -13.49 -10.79
N ALA A 693 36.16 -13.22 -11.84
CA ALA A 693 35.69 -13.26 -13.23
C ALA A 693 35.34 -14.69 -13.68
N LEU A 694 36.18 -15.68 -13.39
CA LEU A 694 35.92 -17.09 -13.70
C LEU A 694 34.74 -17.65 -12.90
N ARG A 695 34.44 -17.09 -11.73
CA ARG A 695 33.29 -17.46 -10.94
C ARG A 695 31.98 -16.98 -11.59
N LEU A 696 31.97 -15.75 -12.10
CA LEU A 696 30.76 -15.10 -12.62
C LEU A 696 30.47 -15.41 -14.10
N LEU A 697 31.47 -15.34 -14.99
CA LEU A 697 31.23 -15.42 -16.44
C LEU A 697 30.71 -16.79 -16.90
N PRO A 698 31.33 -17.93 -16.55
CA PRO A 698 30.81 -19.25 -16.91
C PRO A 698 29.45 -19.52 -16.26
N ALA A 699 29.27 -19.07 -15.01
CA ALA A 699 28.04 -19.25 -14.27
C ALA A 699 26.85 -18.50 -14.88
N GLY A 700 27.07 -17.24 -15.28
CA GLY A 700 26.07 -16.43 -15.98
C GLY A 700 25.67 -17.06 -17.31
N ALA A 701 26.64 -17.57 -18.07
CA ALA A 701 26.38 -18.27 -19.34
C ALA A 701 25.54 -19.55 -19.13
N LEU A 702 25.86 -20.34 -18.10
CA LEU A 702 25.09 -21.53 -17.73
C LEU A 702 23.66 -21.19 -17.32
N LEU A 703 23.47 -20.15 -16.50
CA LEU A 703 22.13 -19.72 -16.08
C LEU A 703 21.29 -19.17 -17.24
N ILE A 704 21.90 -18.39 -18.14
CA ILE A 704 21.22 -17.89 -19.34
C ILE A 704 20.82 -19.06 -20.25
N ALA A 705 21.73 -20.01 -20.48
CA ALA A 705 21.44 -21.20 -21.28
C ALA A 705 20.30 -22.03 -20.67
N PHE A 706 20.32 -22.25 -19.35
CA PHE A 706 19.26 -22.95 -18.63
C PHE A 706 17.92 -22.20 -18.70
N ALA A 707 17.91 -20.88 -18.46
CA ALA A 707 16.71 -20.07 -18.51
C ALA A 707 16.12 -20.01 -19.93
N ALA A 708 16.96 -19.88 -20.95
CA ALA A 708 16.56 -19.92 -22.36
C ALA A 708 15.99 -21.29 -22.76
N ALA A 709 16.62 -22.39 -22.35
CA ALA A 709 16.13 -23.76 -22.59
C ALA A 709 14.76 -24.03 -21.94
N ARG A 710 14.44 -23.33 -20.85
CA ARG A 710 13.14 -23.37 -20.17
C ARG A 710 12.12 -22.38 -20.74
N GLY A 711 12.41 -21.73 -21.86
CA GLY A 711 11.52 -20.77 -22.51
C GLY A 711 11.32 -19.46 -21.73
N ARG A 712 12.23 -19.13 -20.80
CA ARG A 712 12.13 -17.87 -20.04
C ARG A 712 12.54 -16.69 -20.91
N ARG A 713 11.81 -15.59 -20.76
CA ARG A 713 11.98 -14.40 -21.59
C ARG A 713 13.26 -13.66 -21.22
N GLN A 714 14.00 -13.23 -22.25
CA GLN A 714 15.16 -12.35 -22.10
C GLN A 714 14.73 -10.97 -21.56
N PRO A 715 15.61 -10.21 -20.88
CA PRO A 715 15.32 -8.84 -20.50
C PRO A 715 14.97 -8.02 -21.76
N SER A 716 13.78 -7.41 -21.77
CA SER A 716 13.29 -6.63 -22.90
C SER A 716 13.06 -5.17 -22.49
N GLY A 717 13.57 -4.25 -23.31
CA GLY A 717 13.53 -2.81 -23.06
C GLY A 717 14.73 -2.28 -22.28
N LEU A 718 15.05 -1.00 -22.49
CA LEU A 718 16.22 -0.35 -21.91
C LEU A 718 16.17 -0.31 -20.38
N ALA A 719 14.98 -0.12 -19.80
CA ALA A 719 14.79 -0.13 -18.35
C ALA A 719 15.19 -1.47 -17.71
N ALA A 720 14.90 -2.60 -18.38
CA ALA A 720 15.28 -3.93 -17.90
C ALA A 720 16.80 -4.12 -17.91
N TRP A 721 17.47 -3.72 -18.99
CA TRP A 721 18.94 -3.82 -19.10
C TRP A 721 19.67 -2.85 -18.17
N VAL A 722 19.17 -1.63 -17.97
CA VAL A 722 19.73 -0.68 -16.99
C VAL A 722 19.59 -1.23 -15.58
N ALA A 723 18.43 -1.81 -15.23
CA ALA A 723 18.23 -2.43 -13.92
C ALA A 723 19.16 -3.64 -13.71
N VAL A 724 19.28 -4.53 -14.72
CA VAL A 724 20.16 -5.70 -14.67
C VAL A 724 21.64 -5.29 -14.66
N ALA A 725 22.02 -4.22 -15.36
CA ALA A 725 23.40 -3.71 -15.37
C ALA A 725 23.77 -3.02 -14.05
N ALA A 726 22.87 -2.21 -13.48
CA ALA A 726 23.06 -1.62 -12.16
C ALA A 726 23.17 -2.72 -11.09
N PHE A 727 22.33 -3.75 -11.19
CA PHE A 727 22.40 -4.92 -10.33
C PHE A 727 23.69 -5.72 -10.55
N GLY A 728 24.13 -5.92 -11.79
CA GLY A 728 25.42 -6.52 -12.15
C GLY A 728 26.62 -5.77 -11.60
N LEU A 729 26.57 -4.43 -11.61
CA LEU A 729 27.64 -3.61 -11.07
C LEU A 729 27.72 -3.71 -9.54
N VAL A 730 26.59 -3.55 -8.84
CA VAL A 730 26.54 -3.52 -7.38
C VAL A 730 26.70 -4.92 -6.77
N ASP A 731 25.94 -5.92 -7.25
CA ASP A 731 25.89 -7.24 -6.64
C ASP A 731 26.89 -8.25 -7.23
N ALA A 732 27.26 -8.11 -8.52
CA ALA A 732 28.26 -9.00 -9.10
C ALA A 732 29.67 -8.38 -9.04
N ALA A 733 29.89 -7.22 -9.68
CA ALA A 733 31.23 -6.64 -9.78
C ALA A 733 31.77 -6.16 -8.43
N CYS A 734 31.06 -5.28 -7.74
CA CYS A 734 31.51 -4.74 -6.46
C CYS A 734 31.58 -5.83 -5.38
N PHE A 735 30.53 -6.64 -5.21
CA PHE A 735 30.54 -7.72 -4.23
C PHE A 735 31.69 -8.71 -4.43
N GLN A 736 31.82 -9.29 -5.64
CA GLN A 736 32.83 -10.34 -5.90
C GLN A 736 34.25 -9.76 -5.97
N GLY A 737 34.41 -8.53 -6.46
CA GLY A 737 35.69 -7.83 -6.43
C GLY A 737 36.17 -7.58 -5.00
N PHE A 738 35.29 -7.04 -4.14
CA PHE A 738 35.61 -6.82 -2.73
C PHE A 738 35.81 -8.13 -1.96
N LEU A 739 35.01 -9.15 -2.28
CA LEU A 739 35.13 -10.50 -1.70
C LEU A 739 36.50 -11.11 -2.00
N ALA A 740 36.92 -11.11 -3.26
CA ALA A 740 38.15 -11.76 -3.68
C ALA A 740 39.39 -11.03 -3.15
N GLU A 741 39.39 -9.69 -3.19
CA GLU A 741 40.47 -8.86 -2.64
C GLU A 741 40.55 -8.99 -1.10
N GLY A 742 39.40 -9.04 -0.43
CA GLY A 742 39.32 -9.27 1.02
C GLY A 742 39.83 -10.64 1.42
N LEU A 743 39.41 -11.70 0.72
CA LEU A 743 39.85 -13.08 0.98
C LEU A 743 41.35 -13.31 0.75
N GLN A 744 41.99 -12.52 -0.11
CA GLN A 744 43.45 -12.58 -0.26
C GLN A 744 44.18 -12.06 1.00
N LYS A 745 43.58 -11.11 1.71
CA LYS A 745 44.20 -10.35 2.82
C LYS A 745 43.67 -10.74 4.20
N THR A 746 42.71 -11.65 4.29
CA THR A 746 42.12 -12.12 5.55
C THR A 746 41.91 -13.63 5.54
N SER A 747 41.56 -14.24 6.68
CA SER A 747 41.26 -15.66 6.74
C SER A 747 39.85 -15.95 6.20
N ALA A 748 39.62 -17.16 5.67
CA ALA A 748 38.28 -17.59 5.23
C ALA A 748 37.25 -17.53 6.38
N GLY A 749 37.64 -17.92 7.60
CA GLY A 749 36.78 -17.86 8.79
C GLY A 749 36.39 -16.44 9.15
N LEU A 750 37.36 -15.56 9.40
CA LEU A 750 37.11 -14.15 9.75
C LEU A 750 36.36 -13.42 8.63
N GLY A 751 36.72 -13.67 7.38
CA GLY A 751 36.06 -13.12 6.21
C GLY A 751 34.59 -13.53 6.09
N SER A 752 34.27 -14.81 6.32
CA SER A 752 32.89 -15.31 6.27
C SER A 752 32.00 -14.62 7.32
N VAL A 753 32.48 -14.46 8.56
CA VAL A 753 31.74 -13.76 9.62
C VAL A 753 31.42 -12.30 9.28
N ILE A 754 32.36 -11.60 8.65
CA ILE A 754 32.15 -10.20 8.25
C ILE A 754 31.10 -10.10 7.14
N ILE A 755 31.18 -10.97 6.14
CA ILE A 755 30.20 -11.01 5.03
C ILE A 755 28.80 -11.37 5.54
N ASP A 756 28.73 -12.32 6.45
CA ASP A 756 27.47 -12.85 6.95
C ASP A 756 26.83 -11.94 8.00
N SER A 757 27.41 -10.75 8.25
CA SER A 757 26.74 -9.62 8.93
C SER A 757 25.73 -8.89 8.04
N GLN A 758 25.70 -9.16 6.72
CA GLN A 758 24.75 -8.57 5.78
C GLN A 758 23.27 -8.62 6.20
N PRO A 759 22.74 -9.63 6.93
CA PRO A 759 21.31 -9.70 7.24
C PRO A 759 20.84 -8.54 8.12
N LEU A 760 21.75 -7.93 8.91
CA LEU A 760 21.45 -6.70 9.66
C LEU A 760 21.18 -5.54 8.71
N THR A 761 22.04 -5.34 7.71
CA THR A 761 21.85 -4.30 6.70
C THR A 761 20.60 -4.57 5.87
N VAL A 762 20.36 -5.82 5.45
CA VAL A 762 19.15 -6.20 4.73
C VAL A 762 17.90 -5.94 5.57
N ALA A 763 17.90 -6.27 6.86
CA ALA A 763 16.80 -6.00 7.78
C ALA A 763 16.48 -4.49 7.85
N VAL A 764 17.50 -3.64 7.99
CA VAL A 764 17.33 -2.18 8.03
C VAL A 764 16.84 -1.63 6.69
N LEU A 765 17.47 -2.02 5.58
CA LEU A 765 17.08 -1.56 4.25
C LEU A 765 15.70 -2.07 3.86
N ALA A 766 15.34 -3.31 4.19
CA ALA A 766 14.01 -3.87 3.95
C ALA A 766 12.94 -3.19 4.82
N ALA A 767 13.27 -2.82 6.05
CA ALA A 767 12.38 -2.00 6.89
C ALA A 767 12.19 -0.59 6.29
N LEU A 768 13.26 0.06 5.80
CA LEU A 768 13.22 1.41 5.24
C LEU A 768 12.53 1.47 3.86
N LEU A 769 12.84 0.53 2.97
CA LEU A 769 12.42 0.54 1.55
C LEU A 769 11.15 -0.27 1.30
N PHE A 770 10.93 -1.37 2.04
CA PHE A 770 9.78 -2.26 1.85
C PHE A 770 8.80 -2.28 3.04
N GLY A 771 9.15 -1.67 4.17
CA GLY A 771 8.31 -1.67 5.37
C GLY A 771 8.22 -3.03 6.06
N GLU A 772 9.21 -3.91 5.89
CA GLU A 772 9.29 -5.17 6.63
C GLU A 772 9.45 -4.87 8.13
N SER A 773 8.57 -5.42 8.98
CA SER A 773 8.63 -5.24 10.43
C SER A 773 9.01 -6.56 11.10
N ILE A 774 10.16 -6.57 11.77
CA ILE A 774 10.65 -7.73 12.52
C ILE A 774 10.18 -7.57 13.97
N GLY A 775 9.53 -8.59 14.52
CA GLY A 775 9.09 -8.57 15.92
C GLY A 775 10.28 -8.55 16.88
N VAL A 776 10.03 -8.23 18.15
CA VAL A 776 11.08 -8.17 19.20
C VAL A 776 11.90 -9.47 19.27
N ILE A 777 11.25 -10.63 19.09
CA ILE A 777 11.90 -11.95 19.03
C ILE A 777 12.85 -12.07 17.83
N GLY A 778 12.46 -11.55 16.66
CA GLY A 778 13.31 -11.60 15.47
C GLY A 778 14.49 -10.61 15.54
N VAL A 779 14.31 -9.44 16.17
CA VAL A 779 15.43 -8.53 16.46
C VAL A 779 16.40 -9.17 17.46
N GLY A 780 15.87 -9.83 18.50
CA GLY A 780 16.65 -10.65 19.42
C GLY A 780 17.41 -11.76 18.69
N GLY A 781 16.76 -12.44 17.73
CA GLY A 781 17.39 -13.46 16.88
C GLY A 781 18.53 -12.91 16.03
N LEU A 782 18.37 -11.75 15.38
CA LEU A 782 19.45 -11.13 14.60
C LEU A 782 20.66 -10.75 15.47
N VAL A 783 20.45 -10.18 16.64
CA VAL A 783 21.53 -9.86 17.59
C VAL A 783 22.22 -11.13 18.09
N LEU A 784 21.43 -12.17 18.42
CA LEU A 784 21.94 -13.46 18.86
C LEU A 784 22.78 -14.15 17.77
N GLY A 785 22.39 -14.03 16.50
CA GLY A 785 23.10 -14.60 15.35
C GLY A 785 24.49 -13.99 15.19
N VAL A 786 24.59 -12.67 15.31
CA VAL A 786 25.89 -11.95 15.27
C VAL A 786 26.79 -12.39 16.41
N VAL A 787 26.24 -12.56 17.62
CA VAL A 787 27.00 -13.07 18.78
C VAL A 787 27.46 -14.51 18.54
N GLY A 788 26.61 -15.37 17.97
CA GLY A 788 26.96 -16.75 17.61
C GLY A 788 28.09 -16.82 16.58
N LEU A 789 28.05 -15.96 15.56
CA LEU A 789 29.11 -15.82 14.56
C LEU A 789 30.44 -15.34 15.16
N LEU A 790 30.41 -14.37 16.07
CA LEU A 790 31.64 -13.91 16.75
C LEU A 790 32.27 -15.01 17.61
N LEU A 791 31.45 -15.87 18.24
CA LEU A 791 31.92 -17.00 19.03
C LEU A 791 32.51 -18.13 18.18
N LEU A 792 32.03 -18.31 16.94
CA LEU A 792 32.55 -19.29 15.98
C LEU A 792 33.98 -19.01 15.51
N GLU A 793 34.48 -17.78 15.66
CA GLU A 793 35.80 -17.36 15.14
C GLU A 793 36.75 -16.81 16.22
N VAL A 794 36.43 -17.00 17.51
CA VAL A 794 37.28 -16.57 18.64
C VAL A 794 38.75 -17.05 18.53
N PRO A 795 39.06 -18.28 18.06
CA PRO A 795 40.45 -18.72 17.90
C PRO A 795 41.22 -18.01 16.78
N ALA A 796 40.53 -17.52 15.73
CA ALA A 796 41.16 -16.82 14.60
C ALA A 796 41.54 -15.36 14.95
N LEU A 797 40.94 -14.79 15.99
CA LEU A 797 41.19 -13.41 16.45
C LEU A 797 42.51 -13.25 17.23
N SER A 798 43.26 -14.33 17.48
CA SER A 798 44.47 -14.32 18.33
C SER A 798 45.83 -14.29 17.62
N VAL A 799 45.91 -14.05 16.30
CA VAL A 799 47.20 -14.10 15.58
C VAL A 799 47.50 -12.80 14.81
N GLU A 800 48.57 -12.14 15.30
CA GLU A 800 49.56 -11.27 14.64
C GLU A 800 49.16 -9.91 14.01
N GLY A 801 49.62 -8.84 14.67
CA GLY A 801 50.62 -7.94 14.05
C GLY A 801 50.13 -6.71 13.26
N ASN A 802 50.19 -5.55 13.91
CA ASN A 802 50.38 -4.18 13.39
C ASN A 802 50.26 -3.94 11.87
N ASP A 803 49.21 -3.21 11.46
CA ASP A 803 49.37 -1.86 10.86
C ASP A 803 48.05 -1.08 10.88
N THR A 804 48.09 0.14 11.40
CA THR A 804 46.93 1.02 11.67
C THR A 804 46.45 1.78 10.42
N ALA A 805 46.28 1.09 9.29
CA ALA A 805 45.59 1.62 8.12
C ALA A 805 44.25 0.90 7.95
N ILE A 806 43.22 1.42 8.65
CA ILE A 806 41.83 0.91 8.60
C ILE A 806 41.30 0.83 7.15
N TRP A 807 41.86 1.63 6.24
CA TRP A 807 41.43 1.82 4.85
C TRP A 807 42.06 0.86 3.83
N GLY A 808 42.63 -0.28 4.25
CA GLY A 808 43.23 -1.26 3.34
C GLY A 808 43.32 -2.69 3.87
N SER A 809 42.80 -2.96 5.07
CA SER A 809 42.82 -4.30 5.66
C SER A 809 41.83 -5.22 4.94
N GLY A 810 42.09 -6.54 4.95
CA GLY A 810 41.20 -7.51 4.31
C GLY A 810 39.78 -7.44 4.86
N GLU A 811 39.65 -7.14 6.16
CA GLU A 811 38.38 -6.99 6.88
C GLU A 811 37.52 -5.84 6.33
N TRP A 812 38.15 -4.73 5.93
CA TRP A 812 37.44 -3.60 5.32
C TRP A 812 36.84 -3.96 3.96
N TRP A 813 37.60 -4.68 3.13
CA TRP A 813 37.11 -5.20 1.86
C TRP A 813 35.96 -6.20 2.05
N MET A 814 36.06 -7.09 3.05
CA MET A 814 34.98 -8.02 3.38
C MET A 814 33.72 -7.30 3.87
N PHE A 815 33.85 -6.22 4.63
CA PHE A 815 32.71 -5.40 5.06
C PHE A 815 32.04 -4.70 3.88
N LEU A 816 32.82 -4.10 2.97
CA LEU A 816 32.28 -3.51 1.74
C LEU A 816 31.56 -4.54 0.88
N SER A 817 32.09 -5.76 0.80
CA SER A 817 31.43 -6.90 0.17
C SER A 817 30.05 -7.17 0.83
N ALA A 818 29.99 -7.27 2.15
CA ALA A 818 28.73 -7.46 2.89
C ALA A 818 27.66 -6.39 2.58
N GLN A 819 28.05 -5.12 2.52
CA GLN A 819 27.13 -4.02 2.19
C GLN A 819 26.68 -4.07 0.72
N SER A 820 27.58 -4.43 -0.20
CA SER A 820 27.26 -4.60 -1.62
C SER A 820 26.21 -5.70 -1.84
N MET A 821 26.39 -6.85 -1.19
CA MET A 821 25.43 -7.98 -1.24
C MET A 821 24.08 -7.62 -0.61
N ALA A 822 24.10 -6.86 0.48
CA ALA A 822 22.86 -6.40 1.13
C ALA A 822 22.04 -5.49 0.20
N VAL A 823 22.70 -4.55 -0.49
CA VAL A 823 22.04 -3.68 -1.48
C VAL A 823 21.58 -4.50 -2.69
N GLY A 824 22.38 -5.42 -3.19
CA GLY A 824 22.00 -6.33 -4.28
C GLY A 824 20.76 -7.17 -3.96
N THR A 825 20.71 -7.75 -2.76
CA THR A 825 19.55 -8.49 -2.22
C THR A 825 18.27 -7.64 -2.21
N ILE A 826 18.37 -6.33 -2.03
CA ILE A 826 17.24 -5.41 -2.14
C ILE A 826 16.90 -5.08 -3.60
N MET A 827 17.91 -4.87 -4.44
CA MET A 827 17.76 -4.52 -5.87
C MET A 827 17.06 -5.60 -6.67
N VAL A 828 17.21 -6.88 -6.33
CA VAL A 828 16.56 -7.99 -7.06
C VAL A 828 15.04 -7.84 -7.14
N ARG A 829 14.37 -7.29 -6.10
CA ARG A 829 12.92 -7.02 -6.10
C ARG A 829 12.51 -5.89 -7.05
N TRP A 830 13.43 -5.00 -7.42
CA TRP A 830 13.21 -3.99 -8.44
C TRP A 830 13.50 -4.55 -9.84
N VAL A 831 14.60 -5.29 -9.99
CA VAL A 831 14.98 -5.93 -11.26
C VAL A 831 13.93 -6.92 -11.72
N SER A 832 13.34 -7.69 -10.80
CA SER A 832 12.30 -8.69 -11.09
C SER A 832 10.99 -8.10 -11.64
N LYS A 833 10.78 -6.78 -11.53
CA LYS A 833 9.64 -6.10 -12.17
C LYS A 833 9.81 -6.00 -13.69
N TYR A 834 11.04 -6.02 -14.18
CA TYR A 834 11.39 -5.78 -15.58
C TYR A 834 11.92 -7.02 -16.29
N SER A 835 12.39 -8.04 -15.56
CA SER A 835 12.93 -9.28 -16.14
C SER A 835 12.69 -10.47 -15.22
N ASP A 836 12.67 -11.69 -15.78
CA ASP A 836 12.59 -12.91 -14.98
C ASP A 836 13.80 -13.01 -14.03
N PRO A 837 13.61 -13.33 -12.73
CA PRO A 837 14.71 -13.31 -11.75
C PRO A 837 15.89 -14.20 -12.10
N ILE A 838 15.67 -15.37 -12.72
CA ILE A 838 16.75 -16.31 -13.07
C ILE A 838 17.50 -15.79 -14.30
N MET A 839 16.78 -15.30 -15.30
CA MET A 839 17.39 -14.70 -16.49
C MET A 839 18.16 -13.42 -16.14
N ALA A 840 17.58 -12.56 -15.31
CA ALA A 840 18.20 -11.35 -14.78
C ALA A 840 19.48 -11.69 -14.00
N THR A 841 19.44 -12.72 -13.14
CA THR A 841 20.62 -13.18 -12.40
C THR A 841 21.72 -13.66 -13.35
N GLY A 842 21.39 -14.41 -14.40
CA GLY A 842 22.37 -14.85 -15.40
C GLY A 842 23.09 -13.68 -16.07
N TRP A 843 22.35 -12.66 -16.51
CA TRP A 843 22.92 -11.46 -17.12
C TRP A 843 23.65 -10.55 -16.13
N HIS A 844 23.19 -10.44 -14.87
CA HIS A 844 23.90 -9.68 -13.84
C HIS A 844 25.30 -10.24 -13.61
N MET A 845 25.47 -11.58 -13.66
CA MET A 845 26.77 -12.23 -13.49
C MET A 845 27.68 -11.99 -14.70
N ILE A 846 27.17 -12.06 -15.92
CA ILE A 846 27.95 -11.72 -17.12
C ILE A 846 28.41 -10.26 -17.07
N ILE A 847 27.48 -9.34 -16.84
CA ILE A 847 27.76 -7.90 -16.84
C ILE A 847 28.71 -7.53 -15.71
N GLY A 848 28.56 -8.11 -14.52
CA GLY A 848 29.47 -7.85 -13.40
C GLY A 848 30.82 -8.57 -13.50
N GLY A 849 30.90 -9.71 -14.18
CA GLY A 849 32.15 -10.45 -14.38
C GLY A 849 33.10 -9.82 -15.39
N LEU A 850 32.57 -9.08 -16.38
CA LEU A 850 33.37 -8.42 -17.42
C LEU A 850 34.31 -7.33 -16.87
N PRO A 851 33.87 -6.38 -16.02
CA PRO A 851 34.76 -5.43 -15.35
C PRO A 851 35.85 -6.11 -14.53
N LEU A 852 35.54 -7.21 -13.85
CA LEU A 852 36.52 -7.95 -13.06
C LEU A 852 37.57 -8.63 -13.93
N LEU A 853 37.18 -9.13 -15.11
CA LEU A 853 38.13 -9.66 -16.08
C LEU A 853 39.08 -8.56 -16.59
N VAL A 854 38.55 -7.37 -16.88
CA VAL A 854 39.37 -6.21 -17.27
C VAL A 854 40.32 -5.81 -16.15
N LEU A 855 39.84 -5.74 -14.91
CA LEU A 855 40.66 -5.45 -13.73
C LEU A 855 41.74 -6.53 -13.51
N SER A 856 41.44 -7.80 -13.78
CA SER A 856 42.41 -8.89 -13.71
C SER A 856 43.56 -8.71 -14.71
N VAL A 857 43.25 -8.28 -15.94
CA VAL A 857 44.26 -7.94 -16.95
C VAL A 857 45.09 -6.73 -16.53
N LEU A 858 44.45 -5.68 -16.02
CA LEU A 858 45.12 -4.44 -15.59
C LEU A 858 45.97 -4.63 -14.33
N ASN A 859 45.52 -5.50 -13.43
CA ASN A 859 46.21 -5.83 -12.18
C ASN A 859 47.32 -6.87 -12.38
N HIS A 860 47.51 -7.36 -13.62
CA HIS A 860 48.55 -8.34 -13.94
C HIS A 860 48.42 -9.63 -13.10
N ASP A 861 47.20 -10.11 -12.92
CA ASP A 861 46.91 -11.30 -12.11
C ASP A 861 47.74 -12.51 -12.59
N PRO A 862 48.29 -13.34 -11.67
CA PRO A 862 49.23 -14.43 -12.00
C PRO A 862 48.77 -15.36 -13.13
N ALA A 863 47.47 -15.69 -13.20
CA ALA A 863 46.93 -16.55 -14.24
C ALA A 863 47.13 -15.96 -15.65
N LEU A 864 46.99 -14.65 -15.82
CA LEU A 864 47.04 -14.01 -17.15
C LEU A 864 48.46 -13.72 -17.64
N ASN A 865 49.48 -13.85 -16.77
CA ASN A 865 50.89 -13.60 -17.07
C ASN A 865 51.73 -14.86 -17.31
N GLY A 866 51.10 -16.00 -17.64
CA GLY A 866 51.80 -17.23 -18.04
C GLY A 866 51.81 -18.36 -17.01
N HIS A 867 51.28 -18.16 -15.79
CA HIS A 867 51.17 -19.21 -14.77
C HIS A 867 49.96 -20.15 -14.97
N LEU A 868 49.17 -20.01 -16.04
CA LEU A 868 48.09 -20.95 -16.38
C LEU A 868 48.57 -22.41 -16.51
N GLN A 869 49.84 -22.63 -16.86
CA GLN A 869 50.45 -23.96 -16.98
C GLN A 869 50.80 -24.59 -15.62
N GLU A 870 50.77 -23.82 -14.52
CA GLU A 870 51.10 -24.28 -13.16
C GLU A 870 49.86 -24.73 -12.37
N LEU A 871 48.66 -24.62 -12.97
CA LEU A 871 47.41 -25.07 -12.34
C LEU A 871 47.31 -26.59 -12.36
N THR A 872 47.14 -27.18 -11.17
CA THR A 872 46.88 -28.60 -11.03
C THR A 872 45.43 -28.93 -11.39
N LEU A 873 45.13 -30.21 -11.65
CA LEU A 873 43.75 -30.66 -11.88
C LEU A 873 42.82 -30.28 -10.72
N ASN A 874 43.32 -30.31 -9.48
CA ASN A 874 42.56 -29.91 -8.30
C ASN A 874 42.22 -28.40 -8.30
N ASP A 875 43.14 -27.55 -8.77
CA ASP A 875 42.90 -26.11 -8.89
C ASP A 875 41.82 -25.82 -9.94
N VAL A 876 41.85 -26.54 -11.07
CA VAL A 876 40.82 -26.43 -12.13
C VAL A 876 39.45 -26.93 -11.64
N LEU A 877 39.41 -28.06 -10.93
CA LEU A 877 38.17 -28.58 -10.35
C LEU A 877 37.60 -27.63 -9.28
N ALA A 878 38.45 -27.00 -8.47
CA ALA A 878 38.04 -26.00 -7.50
C ALA A 878 37.44 -24.76 -8.20
N LEU A 879 38.06 -24.26 -9.28
CA LEU A 879 37.51 -23.17 -10.08
C LEU A 879 36.14 -23.54 -10.67
N LEU A 880 36.02 -24.70 -11.32
CA LEU A 880 34.76 -25.18 -11.88
C LEU A 880 33.67 -25.34 -10.81
N TYR A 881 34.01 -25.87 -9.64
CA TYR A 881 33.10 -26.00 -8.51
C TYR A 881 32.56 -24.65 -8.05
N THR A 882 33.44 -23.65 -7.89
CA THR A 882 33.04 -22.31 -7.45
C THR A 882 32.16 -21.59 -8.47
N SER A 883 32.36 -21.80 -9.77
CA SER A 883 31.51 -21.24 -10.82
C SER A 883 30.15 -21.95 -10.90
N ILE A 884 30.13 -23.28 -10.93
CA ILE A 884 28.88 -24.04 -11.13
C ILE A 884 28.03 -24.05 -9.86
N PHE A 885 28.57 -24.57 -8.76
CA PHE A 885 27.82 -24.75 -7.52
C PHE A 885 27.79 -23.47 -6.69
N GLY A 886 28.96 -22.87 -6.46
CA GLY A 886 29.09 -21.64 -5.67
C GLY A 886 28.43 -20.41 -6.32
N SER A 887 28.10 -20.47 -7.61
CA SER A 887 27.59 -19.30 -8.34
C SER A 887 26.33 -19.62 -9.13
N ALA A 888 26.39 -20.39 -10.23
CA ALA A 888 25.22 -20.60 -11.09
C ALA A 888 24.02 -21.16 -10.31
N ILE A 889 24.23 -22.23 -9.52
CA ILE A 889 23.17 -22.84 -8.71
C ILE A 889 22.81 -21.94 -7.53
N SER A 890 23.80 -21.53 -6.74
CA SER A 890 23.56 -20.77 -5.49
C SER A 890 22.89 -19.42 -5.73
N TYR A 891 23.41 -18.60 -6.65
CA TYR A 891 22.82 -17.29 -6.98
C TYR A 891 21.45 -17.45 -7.65
N GLY A 892 21.32 -18.41 -8.58
CA GLY A 892 20.05 -18.67 -9.25
C GLY A 892 18.92 -19.02 -8.27
N VAL A 893 19.21 -19.89 -7.29
CA VAL A 893 18.24 -20.29 -6.26
C VAL A 893 18.00 -19.19 -5.23
N TYR A 894 19.07 -18.53 -4.73
CA TYR A 894 18.96 -17.46 -3.74
C TYR A 894 18.15 -16.27 -4.26
N PHE A 895 18.50 -15.72 -5.43
CA PHE A 895 17.80 -14.56 -5.98
C PHE A 895 16.39 -14.88 -6.47
N TYR A 896 16.13 -16.12 -6.90
CA TYR A 896 14.77 -16.58 -7.14
C TYR A 896 13.93 -16.54 -5.85
N ASN A 897 14.45 -17.11 -4.75
CA ASN A 897 13.75 -17.12 -3.46
C ASN A 897 13.62 -15.71 -2.84
N ALA A 898 14.57 -14.82 -3.09
CA ALA A 898 14.54 -13.42 -2.64
C ALA A 898 13.34 -12.64 -3.22
N THR A 899 12.78 -13.09 -4.35
CA THR A 899 11.57 -12.49 -4.92
C THR A 899 10.26 -13.00 -4.29
N LYS A 900 10.28 -14.12 -3.58
CA LYS A 900 9.07 -14.87 -3.17
C LYS A 900 8.72 -14.79 -1.68
N GLY A 901 9.54 -14.16 -0.84
CA GLY A 901 9.33 -14.12 0.61
C GLY A 901 9.94 -12.90 1.28
N SER A 902 9.95 -12.89 2.61
CA SER A 902 10.62 -11.87 3.44
C SER A 902 12.13 -11.88 3.18
N LEU A 903 12.69 -10.74 2.77
CA LEU A 903 14.13 -10.65 2.48
C LEU A 903 14.94 -10.78 3.76
N THR A 904 14.41 -10.28 4.88
CA THR A 904 15.04 -10.44 6.20
C THR A 904 15.11 -11.91 6.60
N THR A 905 14.04 -12.67 6.37
CA THR A 905 13.95 -14.09 6.75
C THR A 905 14.91 -14.92 5.91
N LEU A 906 14.92 -14.69 4.59
CA LEU A 906 15.84 -15.37 3.67
C LEU A 906 17.31 -15.02 3.95
N SER A 907 17.64 -13.74 4.15
CA SER A 907 19.01 -13.32 4.45
C SER A 907 19.50 -13.83 5.81
N SER A 908 18.62 -14.02 6.81
CA SER A 908 19.03 -14.60 8.10
C SER A 908 19.62 -16.02 7.98
N LEU A 909 19.26 -16.77 6.92
CA LEU A 909 19.83 -18.09 6.64
C LEU A 909 21.30 -18.02 6.19
N THR A 910 21.80 -16.84 5.78
CA THR A 910 23.22 -16.63 5.48
C THR A 910 24.10 -16.89 6.70
N PHE A 911 23.57 -16.81 7.92
CA PHE A 911 24.29 -17.23 9.12
C PHE A 911 24.72 -18.71 9.14
N LEU A 912 24.19 -19.56 8.24
CA LEU A 912 24.64 -20.94 8.05
C LEU A 912 25.95 -21.06 7.27
N THR A 913 26.31 -20.05 6.49
CA THR A 913 27.50 -20.08 5.61
C THR A 913 28.81 -20.28 6.38
N PRO A 914 29.08 -19.60 7.51
CA PRO A 914 30.29 -19.81 8.30
C PRO A 914 30.33 -21.19 8.92
N MET A 915 29.18 -21.74 9.34
CA MET A 915 29.11 -23.10 9.90
C MET A 915 29.59 -24.14 8.88
N PHE A 916 29.11 -24.05 7.64
CA PHE A 916 29.60 -24.92 6.57
C PHE A 916 31.06 -24.65 6.21
N ALA A 917 31.48 -23.38 6.17
CA ALA A 917 32.87 -23.03 5.90
C ALA A 917 33.82 -23.61 6.97
N SER A 918 33.52 -23.50 8.26
CA SER A 918 34.35 -24.05 9.34
C SER A 918 34.36 -25.58 9.34
N ILE A 919 33.22 -26.24 9.06
CA ILE A 919 33.16 -27.72 8.96
C ILE A 919 34.06 -28.23 7.84
N PHE A 920 33.99 -27.59 6.66
CA PHE A 920 34.80 -28.02 5.53
C PHE A 920 36.25 -27.52 5.63
N GLY A 921 36.50 -26.41 6.32
CA GLY A 921 37.84 -25.98 6.74
C GLY A 921 38.51 -27.02 7.64
N PHE A 922 37.80 -27.59 8.61
CA PHE A 922 38.31 -28.71 9.40
C PHE A 922 38.60 -29.94 8.53
N LEU A 923 37.66 -30.35 7.68
CA LEU A 923 37.77 -31.58 6.90
C LEU A 923 38.85 -31.52 5.81
N TYR A 924 39.04 -30.37 5.16
CA TYR A 924 39.95 -30.23 4.00
C TYR A 924 41.24 -29.45 4.30
N LEU A 925 41.23 -28.56 5.30
CA LEU A 925 42.40 -27.75 5.69
C LEU A 925 43.00 -28.19 7.05
N GLY A 926 42.36 -29.12 7.77
CA GLY A 926 42.85 -29.67 9.03
C GLY A 926 42.64 -28.80 10.27
N GLU A 927 41.71 -27.82 10.21
CA GLU A 927 41.46 -26.83 11.27
C GLU A 927 40.66 -27.39 12.46
N THR A 928 41.21 -27.46 13.68
CA THR A 928 40.53 -28.07 14.85
C THR A 928 39.41 -27.20 15.44
N PHE A 929 38.26 -27.81 15.78
CA PHE A 929 37.17 -27.15 16.52
C PHE A 929 37.45 -27.01 18.02
N SER A 930 37.33 -25.79 18.54
CA SER A 930 37.30 -25.54 19.98
C SER A 930 35.89 -25.66 20.58
N PRO A 931 35.74 -25.95 21.89
CA PRO A 931 34.43 -25.98 22.56
C PRO A 931 33.64 -24.65 22.44
N VAL A 932 34.33 -23.52 22.32
CA VAL A 932 33.71 -22.20 22.14
C VAL A 932 33.05 -22.07 20.77
N GLN A 933 33.65 -22.67 19.74
CA GLN A 933 33.10 -22.66 18.38
C GLN A 933 31.84 -23.54 18.29
N LEU A 934 31.81 -24.67 18.99
CA LEU A 934 30.60 -25.50 19.09
C LEU A 934 29.45 -24.75 19.80
N GLY A 935 29.78 -23.95 20.83
CA GLY A 935 28.82 -23.06 21.49
C GLY A 935 28.31 -21.95 20.56
N GLY A 936 29.19 -21.34 19.77
CA GLY A 936 28.83 -20.36 18.74
C GLY A 936 27.91 -20.94 17.66
N ALA A 937 28.21 -22.15 17.15
CA ALA A 937 27.37 -22.86 16.19
C ALA A 937 25.93 -23.06 16.69
N LEU A 938 25.79 -23.52 17.93
CA LEU A 938 24.48 -23.74 18.55
C LEU A 938 23.70 -22.42 18.70
N LEU A 939 24.39 -21.35 19.10
CA LEU A 939 23.79 -20.03 19.26
C LEU A 939 23.26 -19.46 17.94
N THR A 940 24.01 -19.67 16.85
CA THR A 940 23.63 -19.27 15.49
C THR A 940 22.39 -20.03 15.00
N LEU A 941 22.26 -21.33 15.31
CA LEU A 941 21.06 -22.11 14.98
C LEU A 941 19.82 -21.62 15.73
N VAL A 942 19.97 -21.29 17.02
CA VAL A 942 18.89 -20.69 17.83
C VAL A 942 18.48 -19.33 17.28
N ALA A 943 19.44 -18.51 16.87
CA ALA A 943 19.19 -17.22 16.25
C ALA A 943 18.36 -17.33 14.96
N ILE A 944 18.74 -18.24 14.06
CA ILE A 944 18.00 -18.51 12.81
C ILE A 944 16.57 -18.94 13.16
N TYR A 945 16.40 -19.86 14.10
CA TYR A 945 15.08 -20.31 14.54
C TYR A 945 14.23 -19.14 15.07
N MET A 946 14.81 -18.25 15.89
CA MET A 946 14.11 -17.08 16.43
C MET A 946 13.68 -16.08 15.35
N VAL A 947 14.51 -15.84 14.33
CA VAL A 947 14.15 -14.97 13.20
C VAL A 947 13.03 -15.59 12.34
N ASN A 948 13.04 -16.92 12.20
CA ASN A 948 12.04 -17.68 11.43
C ASN A 948 10.81 -18.12 12.26
N TYR A 949 10.76 -17.82 13.56
CA TYR A 949 9.75 -18.35 14.50
C TYR A 949 8.29 -18.07 14.07
N LYS A 950 8.02 -16.90 13.47
CA LYS A 950 6.67 -16.56 12.99
C LYS A 950 6.25 -17.28 11.71
N SER A 951 7.17 -17.75 10.87
CA SER A 951 6.77 -18.57 9.71
C SER A 951 6.46 -20.01 10.14
N ILE A 952 7.20 -20.54 11.12
CA ILE A 952 7.04 -21.92 11.61
C ILE A 952 5.80 -22.10 12.50
N VAL A 953 5.43 -21.09 13.30
CA VAL A 953 4.28 -21.16 14.22
C VAL A 953 2.99 -20.64 13.57
N GLY A 954 3.08 -19.92 12.44
CA GLY A 954 1.92 -19.44 11.68
C GLY A 954 1.33 -20.45 10.68
N GLU A 955 1.93 -21.63 10.54
CA GLU A 955 1.49 -22.73 9.67
C GLU A 955 0.89 -23.92 10.46
N LYS A 956 0.62 -23.78 11.76
CA LYS A 956 -0.14 -24.78 12.53
C LYS A 956 -1.47 -24.25 13.04
#